data_AF-A0A1B7XVQ7-F1
#
_entry.id   AF-A0A1B7XVQ7-F1
#
_cell.length_a   1.000
_cell.length_b   1.000
_cell.length_c   1.000
_cell.angle_alpha   90.00
_cell.angle_beta   90.00
_cell.angle_gamma   90.00
#
_symmetry.space_group_name_H-M   'P 1'
#
loop_
_entity.id
_entity.type
_entity.pdbx_description
1 polymer ?
#
loop_
_entity_poly.entity_id
_entity_poly.type
_entity_poly.pdbx_seq_one_letter_code
_entity_poly.pdbx_strand_id
1 'polypeptide(L)'
;MSLVQSVPKLVLLAVHLTIHADIDSLAFLASRHAAVLRKDILLRILLTYLPETVQSRDYVCFLEELSSGEYADREASDIDYAVVENLSDEDAAKKVRKLHLLPLSWEDAPIDTEDDPVALFLLRRAHRVDEEAGLLTQLPELLGPFLQYAPGIRVWMVSTLLPLLRRNYEYYPADSIPYTLAEFQNLPDGAAVGALLAQTGVRQEDYGLIGRDLRGMLVPWLHDDARWKRVEQDDSSGEAVSSPGWERFLEWLLVQSSSSWKVAVAAVEQWGGAVDVDLGDYDVIWMSEQQQQYLDRRYARAIMAGAYLVPDATIEALEGAHQMLRKVMDLLGQDDILSLREGADTLSAVAHLEGDGILSHKNTAFMRNDLLKESNPLTTPSMKSTHLLHALILSAFILTQAGLPCTIKRVGDLAFIQDERDQKAEVVKLIHAVAERAPKNDEKFWAKARNKVLWLRNWGISVSPNSPVMGVFASVELEVIETEILRALMSSARYSLARSLYEDTGEKPLPAQTVQETVVAAALNAYDNASNPNRTRGGLRKCDEIINALPGTITDSLPERRRIDSLLKATHALSEYRLVLRQGEPFSPVVLRIHSDPVSIIGKVLEQNPKSYTRIHDFLDVGSNMVRAGIVDQGKKRVSVNVAEDEKAHIDTTEKRITAMCIEAALKEDDFETAYSYVVNRLSGQVDRSTTASVAKLEDDWSWRAALQAGQYIRTARTVRPTHLGNASGNLDIRHLEQRIDCLATALRIAPPSQLQEILKTFRRCEEQLDSALQEEAAREADLDAAAADINSGMPGGFDAVPTAARSSKPVGPQQTRSSAGTSKAGDDAPMSLFDLSRATARAASRNFAALSTLQQSAGGKALTPAPASAALVPISDGDLHDDYPRARKRDQLRDAAMGTLTSGVGWLIGAPASAPSPQQAPRDD
;
A
#
# COMPACT_ATOMS: atom_id res chain seq x y z
N MET A 1 65.59 29.82 -82.47
CA MET A 1 65.59 28.84 -83.58
C MET A 1 64.65 27.72 -83.19
N SER A 2 63.64 27.41 -84.01
CA SER A 2 62.69 26.33 -83.72
C SER A 2 63.38 24.99 -83.94
N LEU A 3 63.86 24.37 -82.86
CA LEU A 3 64.11 22.95 -82.85
C LEU A 3 62.74 22.28 -83.01
N VAL A 4 62.37 21.93 -84.25
CA VAL A 4 61.21 21.07 -84.51
C VAL A 4 61.57 19.71 -83.92
N GLN A 5 61.25 19.50 -82.65
CA GLN A 5 61.51 18.23 -81.97
C GLN A 5 60.55 17.17 -82.52
N SER A 6 61.07 15.94 -82.68
CA SER A 6 60.26 14.81 -83.11
C SER A 6 59.19 14.48 -82.07
N VAL A 7 58.06 13.91 -82.52
CA VAL A 7 56.92 13.53 -81.66
C VAL A 7 57.35 12.74 -80.41
N PRO A 8 58.23 11.72 -80.49
CA PRO A 8 58.65 10.99 -79.30
C PRO A 8 59.47 11.82 -78.31
N LYS A 9 60.25 12.80 -78.78
CA LYS A 9 61.03 13.69 -77.91
C LYS A 9 60.13 14.65 -77.13
N LEU A 10 59.09 15.19 -77.76
CA LEU A 10 58.09 16.04 -77.09
C LEU A 10 57.35 15.31 -75.97
N VAL A 11 56.99 14.03 -76.19
CA VAL A 11 56.35 13.20 -75.15
C VAL A 11 57.30 12.92 -73.98
N LEU A 12 58.57 12.59 -74.25
CA LEU A 12 59.56 12.35 -73.20
C LEU A 12 59.88 13.62 -72.39
N LEU A 13 59.89 14.77 -73.06
CA LEU A 13 60.06 16.07 -72.40
C LEU A 13 58.87 16.40 -71.49
N ALA A 14 57.64 16.18 -71.97
CA ALA A 14 56.43 16.34 -71.15
C ALA A 14 56.45 15.43 -69.91
N VAL A 15 56.89 14.17 -70.05
CA VAL A 15 57.09 13.26 -68.92
C VAL A 15 58.13 13.79 -67.93
N HIS A 16 59.28 14.26 -68.43
CA HIS A 16 60.33 14.80 -67.58
C HIS A 16 59.84 16.01 -66.75
N LEU A 17 59.17 16.97 -67.39
CA LEU A 17 58.58 18.13 -66.70
C LEU A 17 57.55 17.71 -65.65
N THR A 18 56.73 16.69 -65.97
CA THR A 18 55.71 16.16 -65.04
C THR A 18 56.34 15.49 -63.81
N ILE A 19 57.41 14.70 -63.98
CA ILE A 19 58.13 14.05 -62.86
C ILE A 19 58.68 15.09 -61.87
N HIS A 20 59.12 16.24 -62.38
CA HIS A 20 59.64 17.33 -61.56
C HIS A 20 58.57 18.33 -61.10
N ALA A 21 57.28 18.06 -61.38
CA ALA A 21 56.15 18.93 -61.08
C ALA A 21 56.29 20.36 -61.65
N ASP A 22 57.00 20.52 -62.78
CA ASP A 22 57.11 21.80 -63.49
C ASP A 22 55.90 21.99 -64.43
N ILE A 23 54.76 22.34 -63.82
CA ILE A 23 53.47 22.46 -64.51
C ILE A 23 53.44 23.64 -65.47
N ASP A 24 54.07 24.77 -65.13
CA ASP A 24 54.08 25.96 -65.98
C ASP A 24 54.81 25.70 -67.30
N SER A 25 55.99 25.06 -67.25
CA SER A 25 56.72 24.64 -68.45
C SER A 25 55.98 23.59 -69.24
N LEU A 26 55.32 22.63 -68.57
CA LEU A 26 54.49 21.62 -69.22
C LEU A 26 53.31 22.25 -69.97
N ALA A 27 52.66 23.23 -69.36
CA ALA A 27 51.51 23.91 -69.91
C ALA A 27 51.88 24.84 -71.08
N PHE A 28 53.02 25.52 -71.01
CA PHE A 28 53.62 26.20 -72.16
C PHE A 28 53.89 25.22 -73.30
N LEU A 29 54.52 24.08 -73.02
CA LEU A 29 54.81 23.04 -74.03
C LEU A 29 53.53 22.49 -74.68
N ALA A 30 52.48 22.24 -73.88
CA ALA A 30 51.18 21.77 -74.35
C ALA A 30 50.51 22.78 -75.30
N SER A 31 50.49 24.06 -74.94
CA SER A 31 49.89 25.13 -75.77
C SER A 31 50.53 25.25 -77.15
N ARG A 32 51.86 25.05 -77.26
CA ARG A 32 52.61 25.14 -78.52
C ARG A 32 52.51 23.88 -79.38
N HIS A 33 52.27 22.73 -78.76
CA HIS A 33 52.28 21.42 -79.42
C HIS A 33 50.98 20.62 -79.22
N ALA A 34 49.83 21.28 -79.17
CA ALA A 34 48.52 20.66 -78.90
C ALA A 34 48.13 19.50 -79.87
N ALA A 35 48.64 19.51 -81.11
CA ALA A 35 48.40 18.42 -82.07
C ALA A 35 49.10 17.09 -81.67
N VAL A 36 50.22 17.19 -80.95
CA VAL A 36 51.04 16.07 -80.48
C VAL A 36 50.69 15.71 -79.04
N LEU A 37 50.70 16.70 -78.15
CA LEU A 37 50.34 16.57 -76.75
C LEU A 37 48.83 16.74 -76.59
N ARG A 38 48.09 15.74 -77.10
CA ARG A 38 46.62 15.72 -76.97
C ARG A 38 46.22 15.59 -75.51
N LYS A 39 45.03 16.12 -75.18
CA LYS A 39 44.41 16.05 -73.85
C LYS A 39 44.52 14.68 -73.19
N ASP A 40 44.12 13.61 -73.88
CA ASP A 40 44.23 12.23 -73.37
C ASP A 40 45.68 11.84 -72.97
N ILE A 41 46.65 12.15 -73.84
CA ILE A 41 48.06 11.82 -73.59
C ILE A 41 48.60 12.61 -72.40
N LEU A 42 48.27 13.90 -72.30
CA LEU A 42 48.68 14.76 -71.18
C LEU A 42 48.09 14.28 -69.86
N LEU A 43 46.79 13.99 -69.81
CA LEU A 43 46.13 13.48 -68.61
C LEU A 43 46.73 12.13 -68.17
N ARG A 44 47.06 11.24 -69.11
CA ARG A 44 47.74 9.97 -68.80
C ARG A 44 49.17 10.16 -68.31
N ILE A 45 49.91 11.12 -68.85
CA ILE A 45 51.24 11.49 -68.36
C ILE A 45 51.15 12.02 -66.93
N LEU A 46 50.24 12.98 -66.68
CA LEU A 46 49.98 13.53 -65.35
C LEU A 46 49.59 12.42 -64.36
N LEU A 47 48.71 11.50 -64.75
CA LEU A 47 48.22 10.43 -63.88
C LEU A 47 49.33 9.45 -63.50
N THR A 48 50.28 9.23 -64.41
CA THR A 48 51.34 8.23 -64.24
C THR A 48 52.57 8.79 -63.52
N TYR A 49 52.91 10.06 -63.76
CA TYR A 49 54.23 10.58 -63.42
C TYR A 49 54.21 11.80 -62.50
N LEU A 50 53.07 12.46 -62.28
CA LEU A 50 53.00 13.58 -61.34
C LEU A 50 53.02 13.00 -59.91
N PRO A 51 53.99 13.36 -59.05
CA PRO A 51 54.03 12.81 -57.70
C PRO A 51 52.75 13.12 -56.91
N GLU A 52 52.23 12.15 -56.18
CA GLU A 52 50.99 12.23 -55.41
C GLU A 52 51.06 13.25 -54.26
N THR A 53 52.26 13.64 -53.85
CA THR A 53 52.51 14.65 -52.81
C THR A 53 52.47 16.10 -53.30
N VAL A 54 52.35 16.33 -54.62
CA VAL A 54 52.23 17.68 -55.19
C VAL A 54 50.87 18.28 -54.80
N GLN A 55 50.87 19.54 -54.37
CA GLN A 55 49.65 20.22 -53.92
C GLN A 55 48.69 20.44 -55.09
N SER A 56 47.39 20.22 -54.85
CA SER A 56 46.37 20.27 -55.90
C SER A 56 46.34 21.62 -56.62
N ARG A 57 46.41 22.74 -55.88
CA ARG A 57 46.47 24.10 -56.45
C ARG A 57 47.55 24.31 -57.52
N ASP A 58 48.66 23.59 -57.44
CA ASP A 58 49.80 23.83 -58.34
C ASP A 58 49.52 23.33 -59.77
N TYR A 59 48.55 22.42 -59.94
CA TYR A 59 48.21 21.86 -61.25
C TYR A 59 46.74 21.96 -61.65
N VAL A 60 45.85 22.36 -60.74
CA VAL A 60 44.41 22.51 -61.02
C VAL A 60 44.11 23.52 -62.12
N CYS A 61 44.77 24.70 -62.14
CA CYS A 61 44.58 25.68 -63.22
C CYS A 61 44.96 25.10 -64.60
N PHE A 62 46.00 24.27 -64.66
CA PHE A 62 46.37 23.59 -65.89
C PHE A 62 45.33 22.55 -66.31
N LEU A 63 44.69 21.85 -65.37
CA LEU A 63 43.57 20.95 -65.66
C LEU A 63 42.35 21.70 -66.19
N GLU A 64 42.07 22.91 -65.69
CA GLU A 64 41.00 23.77 -66.20
C GLU A 64 41.26 24.16 -67.67
N GLU A 65 42.48 24.59 -67.99
CA GLU A 65 42.91 24.87 -69.37
C GLU A 65 42.81 23.63 -70.27
N LEU A 66 43.17 22.45 -69.78
CA LEU A 66 43.01 21.19 -70.52
C LEU A 66 41.55 20.81 -70.71
N SER A 67 40.67 21.19 -69.77
CA SER A 67 39.23 20.92 -69.86
C SER A 67 38.56 21.80 -70.91
N SER A 68 38.86 23.11 -70.93
CA SER A 68 38.31 24.10 -71.87
C SER A 68 38.98 24.04 -73.25
N GLY A 69 40.23 23.58 -73.32
CA GLY A 69 41.06 23.65 -74.51
C GLY A 69 41.65 25.05 -74.75
N GLU A 70 41.44 25.98 -73.82
CA GLU A 70 41.94 27.35 -73.87
C GLU A 70 43.13 27.48 -72.91
N TYR A 71 44.34 27.65 -73.47
CA TYR A 71 45.55 27.83 -72.69
C TYR A 71 45.80 29.30 -72.40
N ALA A 72 46.23 29.63 -71.19
CA ALA A 72 46.67 30.98 -70.84
C ALA A 72 47.90 31.40 -71.67
N ASP A 73 47.99 32.69 -72.00
CA ASP A 73 49.16 33.28 -72.64
C ASP A 73 50.37 33.24 -71.69
N ARG A 74 51.19 32.19 -71.80
CA ARG A 74 52.44 32.03 -71.06
C ARG A 74 53.64 32.55 -71.86
N GLU A 75 54.56 33.24 -71.17
CA GLU A 75 55.86 33.60 -71.75
C GLU A 75 56.67 32.34 -72.07
N ALA A 76 57.65 32.47 -72.97
CA ALA A 76 58.51 31.33 -73.34
C ALA A 76 59.34 30.88 -72.13
N SER A 77 58.91 29.81 -71.47
CA SER A 77 59.67 29.16 -70.40
C SER A 77 61.02 28.68 -70.94
N ASP A 78 62.08 28.85 -70.14
CA ASP A 78 63.42 28.31 -70.44
C ASP A 78 63.42 26.80 -70.18
N ILE A 79 62.78 26.06 -71.08
CA ILE A 79 62.64 24.60 -70.97
C ILE A 79 64.00 23.96 -71.23
N ASP A 80 64.50 23.18 -70.26
CA ASP A 80 65.71 22.38 -70.44
C ASP A 80 65.46 21.22 -71.41
N TYR A 81 66.01 21.35 -72.62
CA TYR A 81 65.92 20.33 -73.66
C TYR A 81 67.05 19.29 -73.59
N ALA A 82 68.03 19.42 -72.69
CA ALA A 82 69.20 18.55 -72.62
C ALA A 82 68.84 17.06 -72.46
N VAL A 83 67.69 16.78 -71.83
CA VAL A 83 67.14 15.44 -71.60
C VAL A 83 66.78 14.71 -72.89
N VAL A 84 66.41 15.44 -73.94
CA VAL A 84 65.97 14.88 -75.24
C VAL A 84 66.89 15.22 -76.40
N GLU A 85 67.78 16.21 -76.23
CA GLU A 85 68.71 16.69 -77.26
C GLU A 85 69.68 15.60 -77.72
N ASN A 86 70.22 14.81 -76.79
CA ASN A 86 71.20 13.74 -77.06
C ASN A 86 70.58 12.41 -77.54
N LEU A 87 69.26 12.33 -77.72
CA LEU A 87 68.57 11.10 -78.14
C LEU A 87 68.37 11.04 -79.66
N SER A 88 68.63 9.88 -80.25
CA SER A 88 68.15 9.60 -81.60
C SER A 88 66.62 9.47 -81.60
N ASP A 89 65.97 9.76 -82.73
CA ASP A 89 64.50 9.65 -82.83
C ASP A 89 64.02 8.19 -82.67
N GLU A 90 64.83 7.21 -83.10
CA GLU A 90 64.55 5.79 -82.90
C GLU A 90 64.62 5.40 -81.41
N ASP A 91 65.59 5.92 -80.67
CA ASP A 91 65.74 5.63 -79.25
C ASP A 91 64.71 6.38 -78.41
N ALA A 92 64.34 7.60 -78.81
CA ALA A 92 63.21 8.31 -78.23
C ALA A 92 61.89 7.52 -78.44
N ALA A 93 61.65 6.98 -79.64
CA ALA A 93 60.48 6.14 -79.91
C ALA A 93 60.49 4.81 -79.12
N LYS A 94 61.66 4.21 -78.88
CA LYS A 94 61.80 3.03 -78.00
C LYS A 94 61.50 3.39 -76.55
N LYS A 95 61.96 4.54 -76.07
CA LYS A 95 61.68 5.01 -74.69
C LYS A 95 60.21 5.34 -74.50
N VAL A 96 59.56 6.01 -75.46
CA VAL A 96 58.11 6.29 -75.40
C VAL A 96 57.29 4.99 -75.32
N ARG A 97 57.66 3.97 -76.08
CA ARG A 97 57.00 2.64 -76.00
C ARG A 97 57.13 1.95 -74.64
N LYS A 98 58.10 2.36 -73.80
CA LYS A 98 58.33 1.84 -72.45
C LYS A 98 57.69 2.68 -71.35
N LEU A 99 57.04 3.80 -71.67
CA LEU A 99 56.46 4.69 -70.65
C LEU A 99 55.27 4.09 -69.91
N HIS A 100 54.67 3.01 -70.43
CA HIS A 100 53.55 2.29 -69.81
C HIS A 100 52.50 3.21 -69.13
N LEU A 101 52.09 4.27 -69.84
CA LEU A 101 51.17 5.26 -69.32
C LEU A 101 49.87 4.61 -68.86
N LEU A 102 49.47 4.91 -67.63
CA LEU A 102 48.23 4.42 -67.04
C LEU A 102 47.05 4.79 -67.97
N PRO A 103 46.10 3.87 -68.19
CA PRO A 103 44.90 4.17 -68.94
C PRO A 103 43.98 5.11 -68.13
N LEU A 104 43.21 5.95 -68.82
CA LEU A 104 42.12 6.72 -68.18
C LEU A 104 40.85 5.86 -68.01
N SER A 105 40.61 4.92 -68.93
CA SER A 105 39.45 4.04 -68.91
C SER A 105 39.35 3.28 -67.59
N TRP A 106 38.18 3.38 -66.95
CA TRP A 106 37.88 2.72 -65.69
C TRP A 106 36.52 2.01 -65.79
N GLU A 107 36.55 0.69 -65.95
CA GLU A 107 35.34 -0.12 -66.12
C GLU A 107 34.42 -0.03 -64.88
N ASP A 108 35.00 -0.03 -63.68
CA ASP A 108 34.27 0.06 -62.40
C ASP A 108 34.36 1.48 -61.79
N ALA A 109 34.22 2.53 -62.60
CA ALA A 109 34.24 3.90 -62.09
C ALA A 109 33.10 4.14 -61.07
N PRO A 110 33.32 4.95 -60.01
CA PRO A 110 32.31 5.20 -58.97
C PRO A 110 31.07 5.92 -59.49
N ILE A 111 31.19 6.64 -60.60
CA ILE A 111 30.12 7.40 -61.24
C ILE A 111 30.16 7.17 -62.74
N ASP A 112 29.00 7.22 -63.38
CA ASP A 112 28.93 7.29 -64.84
C ASP A 112 29.48 8.65 -65.29
N THR A 113 30.58 8.61 -66.05
CA THR A 113 31.29 9.80 -66.53
C THR A 113 31.10 10.04 -68.02
N GLU A 114 30.25 9.24 -68.70
CA GLU A 114 30.08 9.28 -70.15
C GLU A 114 31.43 9.19 -70.92
N ASP A 115 32.40 8.46 -70.36
CA ASP A 115 33.80 8.36 -70.83
C ASP A 115 34.56 9.70 -70.92
N ASP A 116 34.17 10.74 -70.16
CA ASP A 116 34.91 12.00 -70.13
C ASP A 116 36.32 11.83 -69.54
N PRO A 117 37.39 12.12 -70.33
CA PRO A 117 38.75 11.90 -69.88
C PRO A 117 39.16 12.77 -68.68
N VAL A 118 38.57 13.96 -68.50
CA VAL A 118 38.88 14.82 -67.33
C VAL A 118 38.26 14.26 -66.07
N ALA A 119 36.98 13.89 -66.11
CA ALA A 119 36.31 13.27 -64.98
C ALA A 119 36.99 11.96 -64.54
N LEU A 120 37.33 11.08 -65.50
CA LEU A 120 38.06 9.85 -65.21
C LEU A 120 39.46 10.10 -64.63
N PHE A 121 40.18 11.11 -65.14
CA PHE A 121 41.45 11.52 -64.57
C PHE A 121 41.29 12.00 -63.13
N LEU A 122 40.33 12.90 -62.86
CA LEU A 122 40.11 13.48 -61.53
C LEU A 122 39.79 12.42 -60.48
N LEU A 123 38.90 11.47 -60.81
CA LEU A 123 38.57 10.37 -59.89
C LEU A 123 39.80 9.50 -59.62
N ARG A 124 40.51 9.05 -60.66
CA ARG A 124 41.71 8.22 -60.50
C ARG A 124 42.81 8.95 -59.72
N ARG A 125 42.99 10.24 -59.99
CA ARG A 125 43.96 11.06 -59.29
C ARG A 125 43.59 11.23 -57.81
N ALA A 126 42.31 11.46 -57.51
CA ALA A 126 41.84 11.58 -56.14
C ALA A 126 42.08 10.29 -55.33
N HIS A 127 41.79 9.13 -55.91
CA HIS A 127 42.09 7.84 -55.27
C HIS A 127 43.59 7.66 -55.02
N ARG A 128 44.46 7.92 -56.01
CA ARG A 128 45.92 7.78 -55.83
C ARG A 128 46.49 8.73 -54.79
N VAL A 129 46.04 9.99 -54.77
CA VAL A 129 46.51 11.00 -53.81
C VAL A 129 46.20 10.56 -52.37
N ASP A 130 45.05 9.94 -52.12
CA ASP A 130 44.74 9.39 -50.81
C ASP A 130 45.44 8.04 -50.53
N GLU A 131 45.38 7.08 -51.45
CA GLU A 131 45.97 5.74 -51.27
C GLU A 131 47.49 5.76 -51.11
N GLU A 132 48.19 6.58 -51.89
CA GLU A 132 49.66 6.59 -51.92
C GLU A 132 50.27 7.64 -50.99
N ALA A 133 49.60 8.77 -50.76
CA ALA A 133 50.12 9.87 -49.93
C ALA A 133 49.31 10.17 -48.65
N GLY A 134 48.10 9.60 -48.48
CA GLY A 134 47.23 9.86 -47.33
C GLY A 134 46.71 11.30 -47.27
N LEU A 135 46.68 12.00 -48.41
CA LEU A 135 46.40 13.44 -48.49
C LEU A 135 44.92 13.72 -48.82
N LEU A 136 43.99 13.10 -48.09
CA LEU A 136 42.54 13.30 -48.28
C LEU A 136 42.13 14.79 -48.24
N THR A 137 42.80 15.59 -47.42
CA THR A 137 42.52 17.04 -47.25
C THR A 137 42.88 17.89 -48.48
N GLN A 138 43.65 17.36 -49.43
CA GLN A 138 43.99 18.04 -50.69
C GLN A 138 42.92 17.83 -51.78
N LEU A 139 42.02 16.88 -51.60
CA LEU A 139 41.03 16.51 -52.61
C LEU A 139 39.94 17.56 -52.84
N PRO A 140 39.45 18.33 -51.84
CA PRO A 140 38.53 19.43 -52.08
C PRO A 140 39.09 20.48 -53.04
N GLU A 141 40.37 20.80 -52.94
CA GLU A 141 41.05 21.76 -53.82
C GLU A 141 41.23 21.18 -55.24
N LEU A 142 41.46 19.87 -55.38
CA LEU A 142 41.55 19.19 -56.68
C LEU A 142 40.22 19.18 -57.43
N LEU A 143 39.13 18.86 -56.72
CA LEU A 143 37.82 18.58 -57.34
C LEU A 143 36.92 19.81 -57.41
N GLY A 144 37.11 20.77 -56.50
CA GLY A 144 36.25 21.95 -56.32
C GLY A 144 35.93 22.71 -57.62
N PRO A 145 36.91 23.05 -58.45
CA PRO A 145 36.65 23.77 -59.70
C PRO A 145 35.84 22.98 -60.73
N PHE A 146 35.82 21.65 -60.63
CA PHE A 146 35.17 20.76 -61.60
C PHE A 146 33.77 20.30 -61.17
N LEU A 147 33.25 20.76 -60.03
CA LEU A 147 31.94 20.33 -59.51
C LEU A 147 30.77 20.74 -60.41
N GLN A 148 30.88 21.89 -61.10
CA GLN A 148 29.89 22.32 -62.10
C GLN A 148 30.12 21.68 -63.47
N TYR A 149 31.36 21.30 -63.76
CA TYR A 149 31.76 20.68 -65.03
C TYR A 149 31.20 19.25 -65.15
N ALA A 150 31.31 18.44 -64.09
CA ALA A 150 30.79 17.07 -64.05
C ALA A 150 29.92 16.85 -62.80
N PRO A 151 28.56 16.88 -62.93
CA PRO A 151 27.65 16.73 -61.80
C PRO A 151 27.84 15.46 -60.98
N GLY A 152 28.26 14.36 -61.61
CA GLY A 152 28.56 13.10 -60.91
C GLY A 152 29.70 13.24 -59.91
N ILE A 153 30.74 14.05 -60.21
CA ILE A 153 31.85 14.30 -59.28
C ILE A 153 31.35 15.01 -58.03
N ARG A 154 30.43 15.97 -58.19
CA ARG A 154 29.80 16.65 -57.07
C ARG A 154 29.02 15.70 -56.17
N VAL A 155 28.23 14.78 -56.76
CA VAL A 155 27.50 13.77 -55.99
C VAL A 155 28.47 12.87 -55.23
N TRP A 156 29.48 12.32 -55.91
CA TRP A 156 30.49 11.45 -55.28
C TRP A 156 31.31 12.16 -54.19
N MET A 157 31.66 13.42 -54.41
CA MET A 157 32.36 14.24 -53.42
C MET A 157 31.51 14.40 -52.16
N VAL A 158 30.23 14.73 -52.32
CA VAL A 158 29.30 14.93 -51.21
C VAL A 158 28.98 13.62 -50.48
N SER A 159 28.83 12.51 -51.21
CA SER A 159 28.36 11.25 -50.63
C SER A 159 29.47 10.34 -50.13
N THR A 160 30.69 10.47 -50.65
CA THR A 160 31.79 9.56 -50.32
C THR A 160 32.95 10.30 -49.65
N LEU A 161 33.46 11.36 -50.29
CA LEU A 161 34.63 12.08 -49.78
C LEU A 161 34.32 12.91 -48.53
N LEU A 162 33.25 13.72 -48.58
CA LEU A 162 32.90 14.65 -47.50
C LEU A 162 32.63 13.96 -46.15
N PRO A 163 31.85 12.86 -46.07
CA PRO A 163 31.65 12.14 -44.82
C PRO A 163 32.96 11.61 -44.21
N LEU A 164 33.84 11.06 -45.05
CA LEU A 164 35.13 10.52 -44.61
C LEU A 164 36.07 11.64 -44.14
N LEU A 165 36.13 12.74 -44.89
CA LEU A 165 36.92 13.93 -44.55
C LEU A 165 36.48 14.50 -43.20
N ARG A 166 35.17 14.70 -43.02
CA ARG A 166 34.60 15.18 -41.75
C ARG A 166 34.91 14.24 -40.62
N ARG A 167 34.70 12.93 -40.82
CA ARG A 167 34.95 11.92 -39.80
C ARG A 167 36.41 11.90 -39.34
N ASN A 168 37.37 12.01 -40.25
CA ASN A 168 38.79 11.81 -39.96
C ASN A 168 39.58 13.09 -39.65
N TYR A 169 39.13 14.25 -40.12
CA TYR A 169 39.94 15.47 -40.04
C TYR A 169 39.20 16.65 -39.40
N GLU A 170 37.88 16.74 -39.51
CA GLU A 170 37.12 17.87 -38.95
C GLU A 170 36.52 17.56 -37.57
N TYR A 171 35.86 16.42 -37.44
CA TYR A 171 35.02 16.12 -36.27
C TYR A 171 35.76 15.34 -35.20
N TYR A 172 36.53 14.32 -35.61
CA TYR A 172 37.24 13.42 -34.70
C TYR A 172 38.68 13.12 -35.17
N PRO A 173 39.54 14.15 -35.29
CA PRO A 173 40.90 13.98 -35.83
C PRO A 173 41.83 13.14 -34.94
N ALA A 174 41.53 13.03 -33.64
CA ALA A 174 42.30 12.18 -32.73
C ALA A 174 41.96 10.68 -32.85
N ASP A 175 40.78 10.37 -33.39
CA ASP A 175 40.21 9.02 -33.45
C ASP A 175 39.78 8.67 -34.90
N SER A 176 40.67 8.92 -35.85
CA SER A 176 40.43 8.67 -37.28
C SER A 176 40.23 7.17 -37.58
N ILE A 177 39.37 6.88 -38.55
CA ILE A 177 39.17 5.51 -39.03
C ILE A 177 40.28 5.13 -40.02
N PRO A 178 40.79 3.89 -39.99
CA PRO A 178 41.95 3.47 -40.78
C PRO A 178 41.53 3.02 -42.19
N TYR A 179 40.71 3.82 -42.87
CA TYR A 179 40.26 3.52 -44.23
C TYR A 179 40.74 4.60 -45.18
N THR A 180 41.28 4.17 -46.33
CA THR A 180 41.45 5.06 -47.49
C THR A 180 40.08 5.36 -48.11
N LEU A 181 40.03 6.33 -49.02
CA LEU A 181 38.85 6.71 -49.79
C LEU A 181 38.30 5.52 -50.58
N ALA A 182 39.18 4.74 -51.21
CA ALA A 182 38.79 3.54 -51.95
C ALA A 182 38.25 2.44 -51.04
N GLU A 183 38.90 2.20 -49.89
CA GLU A 183 38.44 1.20 -48.92
C GLU A 183 37.08 1.58 -48.38
N PHE A 184 36.89 2.85 -47.98
CA PHE A 184 35.64 3.37 -47.45
C PHE A 184 34.49 3.24 -48.45
N GLN A 185 34.71 3.60 -49.71
CA GLN A 185 33.70 3.50 -50.77
C GLN A 185 33.19 2.06 -50.97
N ASN A 186 34.11 1.09 -50.84
CA ASN A 186 33.85 -0.34 -51.04
C ASN A 186 33.35 -1.05 -49.79
N LEU A 187 33.24 -0.36 -48.65
CA LEU A 187 32.68 -0.95 -47.44
C LEU A 187 31.22 -1.36 -47.65
N PRO A 188 30.78 -2.49 -47.06
CA PRO A 188 29.36 -2.78 -46.94
C PRO A 188 28.66 -1.65 -46.19
N ASP A 189 27.47 -1.27 -46.65
CA ASP A 189 26.67 -0.16 -46.13
C ASP A 189 26.61 -0.10 -44.59
N GLY A 190 26.36 -1.25 -43.95
CA GLY A 190 26.28 -1.31 -42.48
C GLY A 190 27.62 -1.09 -41.77
N ALA A 191 28.73 -1.49 -42.40
CA ALA A 191 30.08 -1.24 -41.88
C ALA A 191 30.49 0.23 -42.07
N ALA A 192 30.12 0.84 -43.21
CA ALA A 192 30.35 2.25 -43.47
C ALA A 192 29.64 3.14 -42.43
N VAL A 193 28.33 2.92 -42.22
CA VAL A 193 27.55 3.66 -41.21
C VAL A 193 28.11 3.44 -39.80
N GLY A 194 28.50 2.20 -39.47
CA GLY A 194 29.14 1.90 -38.18
C GLY A 194 30.45 2.65 -37.98
N ALA A 195 31.27 2.80 -39.03
CA ALA A 195 32.53 3.52 -38.97
C ALA A 195 32.33 5.05 -38.85
N LEU A 196 31.39 5.61 -39.61
CA LEU A 196 31.02 7.03 -39.53
C LEU A 196 30.53 7.41 -38.12
N LEU A 197 29.67 6.58 -37.52
CA LEU A 197 29.06 6.86 -36.22
C LEU A 197 29.84 6.32 -35.02
N ALA A 198 31.04 5.76 -35.22
CA ALA A 198 31.80 5.06 -34.18
C ALA A 198 32.12 5.92 -32.94
N GLN A 199 32.28 7.24 -33.11
CA GLN A 199 32.56 8.19 -32.02
C GLN A 199 31.35 9.04 -31.61
N THR A 200 30.24 8.90 -32.31
CA THR A 200 29.04 9.71 -32.08
C THR A 200 28.42 9.36 -30.72
N GLY A 201 28.44 10.31 -29.78
CA GLY A 201 27.85 10.16 -28.46
C GLY A 201 28.58 9.20 -27.52
N VAL A 202 29.86 8.87 -27.79
CA VAL A 202 30.67 8.01 -26.92
C VAL A 202 31.07 8.74 -25.63
N ARG A 203 31.41 10.02 -25.73
CA ARG A 203 31.78 10.87 -24.58
C ARG A 203 30.60 11.76 -24.23
N GLN A 204 30.37 11.95 -22.93
CA GLN A 204 29.24 12.74 -22.45
C GLN A 204 29.33 14.23 -22.84
N GLU A 205 30.54 14.77 -23.00
CA GLU A 205 30.77 16.14 -23.47
C GLU A 205 30.38 16.35 -24.93
N ASP A 206 30.35 15.28 -25.73
CA ASP A 206 30.03 15.32 -27.16
C ASP A 206 28.53 15.19 -27.42
N TYR A 207 27.70 15.09 -26.37
CA TYR A 207 26.25 14.93 -26.55
C TYR A 207 25.61 16.09 -27.32
N GLY A 208 26.17 17.31 -27.24
CA GLY A 208 25.72 18.47 -28.02
C GLY A 208 26.09 18.43 -29.51
N LEU A 209 26.89 17.45 -29.93
CA LEU A 209 27.43 17.32 -31.30
C LEU A 209 26.79 16.17 -32.08
N ILE A 210 25.89 15.40 -31.47
CA ILE A 210 25.28 14.23 -32.12
C ILE A 210 24.48 14.65 -33.36
N GLY A 211 23.71 15.74 -33.28
CA GLY A 211 22.97 16.23 -34.45
C GLY A 211 23.90 16.69 -35.59
N ARG A 212 25.09 17.23 -35.28
CA ARG A 212 26.12 17.59 -36.28
C ARG A 212 26.59 16.34 -37.03
N ASP A 213 26.87 15.26 -36.30
CA ASP A 213 27.35 14.01 -36.90
C ASP A 213 26.33 13.41 -37.86
N LEU A 214 25.05 13.40 -37.48
CA LEU A 214 23.98 12.86 -38.33
C LEU A 214 23.79 13.69 -39.60
N ARG A 215 23.63 15.01 -39.47
CA ARG A 215 23.41 15.90 -40.63
C ARG A 215 24.64 16.03 -41.54
N GLY A 216 25.84 15.89 -40.98
CA GLY A 216 27.10 16.17 -41.67
C GLY A 216 27.88 14.95 -42.16
N MET A 217 27.61 13.75 -41.65
CA MET A 217 28.27 12.52 -42.09
C MET A 217 27.27 11.49 -42.64
N LEU A 218 26.20 11.18 -41.91
CA LEU A 218 25.25 10.12 -42.30
C LEU A 218 24.39 10.53 -43.50
N VAL A 219 23.75 11.70 -43.43
CA VAL A 219 22.84 12.13 -44.51
C VAL A 219 23.57 12.34 -45.83
N PRO A 220 24.72 13.06 -45.89
CA PRO A 220 25.46 13.21 -47.14
C PRO A 220 25.81 11.85 -47.77
N TRP A 221 26.18 10.86 -46.95
CA TRP A 221 26.46 9.49 -47.41
C TRP A 221 25.28 8.79 -48.09
N LEU A 222 24.03 9.10 -47.70
CA LEU A 222 22.83 8.54 -48.31
C LEU A 222 22.49 9.12 -49.69
N HIS A 223 23.14 10.20 -50.13
CA HIS A 223 22.92 10.78 -51.47
C HIS A 223 23.56 9.97 -52.60
N ASP A 224 24.35 8.94 -52.29
CA ASP A 224 24.85 8.00 -53.27
C ASP A 224 23.74 7.01 -53.70
N ASP A 225 23.33 7.09 -54.97
CA ASP A 225 22.30 6.23 -55.56
C ASP A 225 22.65 4.73 -55.47
N ALA A 226 23.95 4.37 -55.41
CA ALA A 226 24.38 2.99 -55.23
C ALA A 226 23.96 2.38 -53.88
N ARG A 227 23.60 3.21 -52.88
CA ARG A 227 23.16 2.80 -51.54
C ARG A 227 21.68 2.46 -51.47
N TRP A 228 20.98 2.54 -52.60
CA TRP A 228 19.54 2.33 -52.70
C TRP A 228 19.23 1.10 -53.54
N LYS A 229 18.36 0.24 -53.00
CA LYS A 229 17.85 -0.95 -53.67
C LYS A 229 16.39 -0.72 -54.04
N ARG A 230 16.04 -1.06 -55.29
CA ARG A 230 14.65 -1.13 -55.74
C ARG A 230 14.12 -2.52 -55.42
N VAL A 231 13.01 -2.56 -54.69
CA VAL A 231 12.32 -3.79 -54.31
C VAL A 231 11.06 -3.88 -55.14
N GLU A 232 10.97 -4.91 -55.99
CA GLU A 232 9.72 -5.26 -56.66
C GLU A 232 8.74 -5.80 -55.60
N GLN A 233 7.63 -5.11 -55.41
CA GLN A 233 6.58 -5.52 -54.48
C GLN A 233 5.46 -6.21 -55.27
N ASP A 234 5.14 -7.46 -54.90
CA ASP A 234 4.30 -8.37 -55.70
C ASP A 234 2.79 -8.03 -55.69
N ASP A 235 2.35 -7.00 -54.96
CA ASP A 235 0.96 -6.56 -54.96
C ASP A 235 0.82 -5.06 -54.59
N SER A 236 0.20 -4.29 -55.50
CA SER A 236 -0.21 -2.87 -55.43
C SER A 236 0.85 -1.78 -55.69
N SER A 237 0.81 -1.24 -56.91
CA SER A 237 1.23 0.12 -57.37
C SER A 237 2.29 0.89 -56.56
N GLY A 238 3.57 0.59 -56.81
CA GLY A 238 4.72 1.45 -56.51
C GLY A 238 6.05 0.68 -56.49
N GLU A 239 7.11 1.21 -57.09
CA GLU A 239 8.48 0.73 -56.84
C GLU A 239 8.85 1.09 -55.39
N ALA A 240 9.08 0.10 -54.51
CA ALA A 240 9.47 0.35 -53.13
C ALA A 240 11.00 0.50 -53.05
N VAL A 241 11.47 1.59 -52.45
CA VAL A 241 12.90 1.88 -52.31
C VAL A 241 13.38 1.50 -50.90
N SER A 242 14.58 0.95 -50.76
CA SER A 242 15.16 0.59 -49.46
C SER A 242 16.67 0.86 -49.42
N SER A 243 17.18 1.25 -48.24
CA SER A 243 18.62 1.43 -47.99
C SER A 243 19.08 0.58 -46.79
N PRO A 244 19.97 -0.41 -46.98
CA PRO A 244 20.52 -1.21 -45.88
C PRO A 244 21.34 -0.37 -44.88
N GLY A 245 22.05 0.65 -45.35
CA GLY A 245 22.80 1.57 -44.48
C GLY A 245 21.87 2.37 -43.58
N TRP A 246 20.75 2.84 -44.11
CA TRP A 246 19.72 3.50 -43.30
C TRP A 246 19.18 2.58 -42.20
N GLU A 247 18.85 1.33 -42.53
CA GLU A 247 18.41 0.35 -41.54
C GLU A 247 19.45 0.15 -40.43
N ARG A 248 20.74 0.13 -40.79
CA ARG A 248 21.80 0.03 -39.79
C ARG A 248 21.86 1.23 -38.85
N PHE A 249 21.61 2.44 -39.36
CA PHE A 249 21.49 3.63 -38.51
C PHE A 249 20.29 3.53 -37.56
N LEU A 250 19.13 3.08 -38.04
CA LEU A 250 17.95 2.92 -37.18
C LEU A 250 18.20 1.89 -36.08
N GLU A 251 18.90 0.79 -36.39
CA GLU A 251 19.37 -0.16 -35.38
C GLU A 251 20.32 0.48 -34.37
N TRP A 252 21.28 1.28 -34.83
CA TRP A 252 22.16 2.04 -33.94
C TRP A 252 21.37 2.92 -32.99
N LEU A 253 20.34 3.64 -33.47
CA LEU A 253 19.48 4.49 -32.65
C LEU A 253 18.73 3.68 -31.57
N LEU A 254 18.24 2.48 -31.90
CA LEU A 254 17.60 1.58 -30.93
C LEU A 254 18.58 1.04 -29.89
N VAL A 255 19.80 0.67 -30.31
CA VAL A 255 20.87 0.27 -29.38
C VAL A 255 21.13 1.40 -28.40
N GLN A 256 21.32 2.63 -28.89
CA GLN A 256 21.52 3.80 -28.03
C GLN A 256 20.32 4.05 -27.11
N SER A 257 19.08 3.88 -27.57
CA SER A 257 17.90 4.03 -26.71
C SER A 257 17.88 3.03 -25.54
N SER A 258 18.41 1.82 -25.75
CA SER A 258 18.44 0.76 -24.75
C SER A 258 19.65 0.82 -23.79
N SER A 259 20.80 1.33 -24.24
CA SER A 259 22.04 1.38 -23.43
C SER A 259 22.38 2.78 -22.92
N SER A 260 22.14 3.80 -23.74
CA SER A 260 22.59 5.18 -23.55
C SER A 260 21.48 6.14 -23.97
N TRP A 261 20.29 6.04 -23.37
CA TRP A 261 19.08 6.72 -23.85
C TRP A 261 19.24 8.24 -24.04
N LYS A 262 20.13 8.88 -23.27
CA LYS A 262 20.48 10.31 -23.43
C LYS A 262 21.06 10.63 -24.81
N VAL A 263 21.86 9.72 -25.39
CA VAL A 263 22.40 9.84 -26.76
C VAL A 263 21.26 9.77 -27.77
N ALA A 264 20.33 8.84 -27.61
CA ALA A 264 19.18 8.72 -28.50
C ALA A 264 18.25 9.94 -28.42
N VAL A 265 17.96 10.44 -27.22
CA VAL A 265 17.17 11.68 -27.04
C VAL A 265 17.87 12.88 -27.67
N ALA A 266 19.17 13.05 -27.43
CA ALA A 266 19.97 14.12 -28.03
C ALA A 266 20.01 14.03 -29.57
N ALA A 267 20.13 12.83 -30.13
CA ALA A 267 20.04 12.61 -31.57
C ALA A 267 18.70 13.10 -32.14
N VAL A 268 17.59 12.76 -31.47
CA VAL A 268 16.24 13.10 -31.93
C VAL A 268 15.91 14.60 -31.75
N GLU A 269 16.41 15.20 -30.67
CA GLU A 269 16.21 16.62 -30.37
C GLU A 269 17.01 17.52 -31.34
N GLN A 270 18.29 17.20 -31.56
CA GLN A 270 19.21 18.07 -32.30
C GLN A 270 19.10 17.96 -33.82
N TRP A 271 18.39 16.95 -34.31
CA TRP A 271 18.33 16.63 -35.73
C TRP A 271 16.89 16.61 -36.27
N GLY A 272 16.68 17.32 -37.38
CA GLY A 272 15.40 17.42 -38.07
C GLY A 272 14.92 16.16 -38.80
N GLY A 273 15.77 15.14 -38.92
CA GLY A 273 15.56 14.04 -39.87
C GLY A 273 16.31 14.30 -41.18
N ALA A 274 16.08 13.49 -42.21
CA ALA A 274 16.88 13.52 -43.44
C ALA A 274 16.84 14.85 -44.22
N VAL A 275 15.83 15.69 -43.97
CA VAL A 275 15.74 17.05 -44.56
C VAL A 275 16.79 18.01 -43.96
N ASP A 276 17.20 17.79 -42.70
CA ASP A 276 18.24 18.57 -42.03
C ASP A 276 19.61 17.96 -42.38
N VAL A 277 20.17 18.46 -43.49
CA VAL A 277 21.45 18.03 -44.05
C VAL A 277 22.43 19.19 -44.09
N ASP A 278 23.68 18.92 -43.72
CA ASP A 278 24.80 19.84 -43.89
C ASP A 278 25.68 19.32 -45.04
N LEU A 279 25.59 19.97 -46.19
CA LEU A 279 26.43 19.68 -47.36
C LEU A 279 27.64 20.62 -47.46
N GLY A 280 27.91 21.45 -46.45
CA GLY A 280 28.95 22.48 -46.53
C GLY A 280 28.68 23.51 -47.64
N ASP A 281 29.73 23.90 -48.35
CA ASP A 281 29.67 24.89 -49.44
C ASP A 281 29.22 24.28 -50.79
N TYR A 282 28.82 23.01 -50.81
CA TYR A 282 28.42 22.32 -52.03
C TYR A 282 26.91 22.48 -52.30
N ASP A 283 26.54 22.69 -53.57
CA ASP A 283 25.14 22.89 -53.99
C ASP A 283 24.20 21.77 -53.51
N VAL A 284 22.94 22.11 -53.25
CA VAL A 284 21.91 21.19 -52.76
C VAL A 284 21.64 20.07 -53.77
N ILE A 285 21.98 18.84 -53.39
CA ILE A 285 21.63 17.62 -54.11
C ILE A 285 20.29 17.14 -53.54
N TRP A 286 19.26 17.08 -54.38
CA TRP A 286 17.93 16.67 -53.94
C TRP A 286 17.78 15.16 -54.02
N MET A 287 17.31 14.54 -52.92
CA MET A 287 16.82 13.17 -52.96
C MET A 287 15.46 13.11 -53.64
N SER A 288 15.11 11.95 -54.20
CA SER A 288 13.75 11.74 -54.73
C SER A 288 12.71 11.79 -53.61
N GLU A 289 11.48 12.21 -53.94
CA GLU A 289 10.38 12.27 -52.97
C GLU A 289 10.11 10.90 -52.33
N GLN A 290 10.24 9.81 -53.09
CA GLN A 290 10.07 8.43 -52.60
C GLN A 290 11.14 8.04 -51.56
N GLN A 291 12.41 8.39 -51.81
CA GLN A 291 13.49 8.16 -50.84
C GLN A 291 13.23 8.95 -49.56
N GLN A 292 12.84 10.23 -49.68
CA GLN A 292 12.57 11.09 -48.54
C GLN A 292 11.42 10.54 -47.67
N GLN A 293 10.30 10.19 -48.29
CA GLN A 293 9.15 9.59 -47.58
C GLN A 293 9.52 8.27 -46.88
N TYR A 294 10.36 7.44 -47.51
CA TYR A 294 10.90 6.23 -46.89
C TYR A 294 11.72 6.56 -45.64
N LEU A 295 12.67 7.49 -45.73
CA LEU A 295 13.53 7.88 -44.60
C LEU A 295 12.69 8.40 -43.44
N ASP A 296 11.77 9.34 -43.69
CA ASP A 296 10.96 9.97 -42.65
C ASP A 296 10.03 8.98 -41.95
N ARG A 297 9.35 8.10 -42.70
CA ARG A 297 8.47 7.07 -42.12
C ARG A 297 9.25 6.07 -41.26
N ARG A 298 10.42 5.63 -41.72
CA ARG A 298 11.28 4.69 -40.99
C ARG A 298 11.93 5.34 -39.77
N TYR A 299 12.32 6.61 -39.86
CA TYR A 299 12.85 7.39 -38.75
C TYR A 299 11.81 7.58 -37.64
N ALA A 300 10.60 8.03 -37.99
CA ALA A 300 9.49 8.17 -37.05
C ALA A 300 9.21 6.87 -36.29
N ARG A 301 9.18 5.74 -37.01
CA ARG A 301 9.05 4.40 -36.40
C ARG A 301 10.19 4.09 -35.44
N ALA A 302 11.44 4.34 -35.82
CA ALA A 302 12.60 4.08 -34.98
C ALA A 302 12.62 4.95 -33.72
N ILE A 303 12.19 6.21 -33.81
CA ILE A 303 12.04 7.08 -32.64
C ILE A 303 10.98 6.51 -31.68
N MET A 304 9.80 6.11 -32.18
CA MET A 304 8.76 5.48 -31.36
C MET A 304 9.26 4.19 -30.70
N ALA A 305 9.94 3.34 -31.46
CA ALA A 305 10.57 2.14 -30.96
C ALA A 305 11.62 2.44 -29.88
N GLY A 306 12.44 3.46 -30.08
CA GLY A 306 13.43 3.93 -29.10
C GLY A 306 12.80 4.38 -27.79
N ALA A 307 11.68 5.11 -27.85
CA ALA A 307 10.92 5.50 -26.66
C ALA A 307 10.42 4.29 -25.84
N TYR A 308 9.95 3.22 -26.50
CA TYR A 308 9.62 1.98 -25.81
C TYR A 308 10.84 1.29 -25.18
N LEU A 309 12.04 1.48 -25.73
CA LEU A 309 13.26 0.81 -25.28
C LEU A 309 13.95 1.45 -24.08
N VAL A 310 13.61 2.69 -23.72
CA VAL A 310 14.21 3.42 -22.59
C VAL A 310 14.14 2.57 -21.30
N PRO A 311 15.30 2.19 -20.72
CA PRO A 311 15.35 1.24 -19.60
C PRO A 311 15.10 1.89 -18.24
N ASP A 312 15.32 3.20 -18.12
CA ASP A 312 15.31 3.90 -16.85
C ASP A 312 13.91 4.35 -16.44
N ALA A 313 13.55 4.09 -15.20
CA ALA A 313 12.29 4.52 -14.58
C ALA A 313 12.45 5.85 -13.79
N THR A 314 13.19 6.80 -14.35
CA THR A 314 13.42 8.12 -13.76
C THR A 314 12.56 9.18 -14.46
N ILE A 315 12.30 10.29 -13.76
CA ILE A 315 11.54 11.40 -14.36
C ILE A 315 12.24 11.95 -15.60
N GLU A 316 13.56 12.12 -15.56
CA GLU A 316 14.36 12.60 -16.70
C GLU A 316 14.26 11.66 -17.92
N ALA A 317 14.33 10.35 -17.70
CA ALA A 317 14.23 9.36 -18.79
C ALA A 317 12.85 9.38 -19.46
N LEU A 318 11.79 9.54 -18.66
CA LEU A 318 10.42 9.65 -19.16
C LEU A 318 10.17 10.98 -19.88
N GLU A 319 10.73 12.08 -19.38
CA GLU A 319 10.72 13.38 -20.08
C GLU A 319 11.45 13.28 -21.42
N GLY A 320 12.58 12.56 -21.50
CA GLY A 320 13.30 12.27 -22.74
C GLY A 320 12.49 11.42 -23.73
N ALA A 321 11.85 10.33 -23.27
CA ALA A 321 10.98 9.52 -24.12
C ALA A 321 9.76 10.30 -24.64
N HIS A 322 9.22 11.21 -23.82
CA HIS A 322 8.14 12.10 -24.21
C HIS A 322 8.59 13.16 -25.23
N GLN A 323 9.83 13.65 -25.15
CA GLN A 323 10.41 14.53 -26.15
C GLN A 323 10.60 13.82 -27.50
N MET A 324 11.07 12.57 -27.48
CA MET A 324 11.14 11.72 -28.66
C MET A 324 9.76 11.56 -29.32
N LEU A 325 8.71 11.32 -28.51
CA LEU A 325 7.35 11.25 -29.02
C LEU A 325 6.85 12.57 -29.61
N ARG A 326 7.11 13.71 -28.95
CA ARG A 326 6.75 15.04 -29.48
C ARG A 326 7.33 15.25 -30.87
N LYS A 327 8.62 14.93 -31.06
CA LYS A 327 9.25 15.00 -32.38
C LYS A 327 8.52 14.19 -33.45
N VAL A 328 8.05 12.98 -33.11
CA VAL A 328 7.27 12.16 -34.06
C VAL A 328 5.91 12.79 -34.37
N MET A 329 5.25 13.37 -33.37
CA MET A 329 3.97 14.06 -33.57
C MET A 329 4.14 15.30 -34.46
N ASP A 330 5.22 16.07 -34.28
CA ASP A 330 5.58 17.20 -35.13
C ASP A 330 5.80 16.75 -36.58
N LEU A 331 6.57 15.67 -36.79
CA LEU A 331 6.83 15.09 -38.11
C LEU A 331 5.55 14.60 -38.82
N LEU A 332 4.56 14.16 -38.04
CA LEU A 332 3.26 13.71 -38.54
C LEU A 332 2.22 14.83 -38.66
N GLY A 333 2.56 16.06 -38.27
CA GLY A 333 1.62 17.20 -38.25
C GLY A 333 0.44 16.99 -37.31
N GLN A 334 0.64 16.29 -36.18
CA GLN A 334 -0.38 16.08 -35.16
C GLN A 334 -0.38 17.23 -34.16
N ASP A 335 -1.48 17.41 -33.42
CA ASP A 335 -1.57 18.46 -32.39
C ASP A 335 -0.54 18.24 -31.27
N ASP A 336 -0.03 19.35 -30.75
CA ASP A 336 0.92 19.34 -29.63
C ASP A 336 0.31 18.64 -28.39
N ILE A 337 1.11 17.75 -27.80
CA ILE A 337 0.77 17.09 -26.54
C ILE A 337 1.27 17.91 -25.35
N LEU A 338 0.45 17.97 -24.30
CA LEU A 338 0.82 18.61 -23.04
C LEU A 338 2.10 17.99 -22.47
N SER A 339 2.87 18.80 -21.73
CA SER A 339 4.00 18.29 -20.97
C SER A 339 3.53 17.22 -19.97
N LEU A 340 4.40 16.27 -19.59
CA LEU A 340 4.02 15.20 -18.66
C LEU A 340 3.47 15.73 -17.32
N ARG A 341 3.96 16.87 -16.85
CA ARG A 341 3.50 17.52 -15.60
C ARG A 341 2.09 18.08 -15.76
N GLU A 342 1.86 18.84 -16.82
CA GLU A 342 0.53 19.42 -17.12
C GLU A 342 -0.49 18.33 -17.46
N GLY A 343 -0.07 17.30 -18.20
CA GLY A 343 -0.88 16.11 -18.49
C GLY A 343 -1.27 15.35 -17.22
N ALA A 344 -0.34 15.19 -16.27
CA ALA A 344 -0.62 14.52 -14.99
C ALA A 344 -1.50 15.35 -14.04
N ASP A 345 -1.56 16.67 -14.21
CA ASP A 345 -2.46 17.55 -13.45
C ASP A 345 -3.85 17.68 -14.11
N THR A 346 -3.92 17.70 -15.44
CA THR A 346 -5.17 17.87 -16.20
C THR A 346 -5.91 16.55 -16.37
N LEU A 347 -5.17 15.44 -16.56
CA LEU A 347 -5.70 14.08 -16.74
C LEU A 347 -6.74 13.98 -17.88
N SER A 348 -6.44 14.60 -19.02
CA SER A 348 -7.28 14.56 -20.21
C SER A 348 -7.53 13.13 -20.68
N ALA A 349 -8.72 12.89 -21.24
CA ALA A 349 -9.06 11.60 -21.84
C ALA A 349 -8.15 11.32 -23.05
N VAL A 350 -7.63 10.10 -23.15
CA VAL A 350 -6.78 9.72 -24.27
C VAL A 350 -7.64 9.47 -25.51
N ALA A 351 -7.49 10.33 -26.51
CA ALA A 351 -8.22 10.26 -27.77
C ALA A 351 -7.75 9.10 -28.67
N HIS A 352 -8.59 8.75 -29.65
CA HIS A 352 -8.26 7.88 -30.79
C HIS A 352 -7.88 6.42 -30.46
N LEU A 353 -8.07 5.98 -29.21
CA LEU A 353 -7.92 4.59 -28.78
C LEU A 353 -9.19 3.76 -28.94
N GLU A 354 -10.30 4.37 -29.37
CA GLU A 354 -11.58 3.70 -29.60
C GLU A 354 -11.51 2.77 -30.84
N GLY A 355 -12.05 1.57 -30.72
CA GLY A 355 -12.01 0.53 -31.76
C GLY A 355 -10.84 -0.45 -31.65
N ASP A 356 -10.60 -1.19 -32.74
CA ASP A 356 -9.96 -2.51 -32.77
C ASP A 356 -8.57 -2.68 -32.11
N GLY A 357 -8.39 -3.84 -31.45
CA GLY A 357 -7.19 -4.70 -31.37
C GLY A 357 -5.84 -4.20 -30.84
N ILE A 358 -5.54 -2.91 -30.77
CA ILE A 358 -4.16 -2.44 -30.47
C ILE A 358 -3.70 -2.83 -29.05
N LEU A 359 -4.63 -2.88 -28.09
CA LEU A 359 -4.41 -3.31 -26.71
C LEU A 359 -4.49 -4.84 -26.51
N SER A 360 -4.41 -5.64 -27.58
CA SER A 360 -4.42 -7.10 -27.45
C SER A 360 -3.15 -7.61 -26.78
N HIS A 361 -3.28 -8.63 -25.92
CA HIS A 361 -2.16 -9.41 -25.36
C HIS A 361 -1.19 -9.93 -26.46
N LYS A 362 -1.66 -10.14 -27.70
CA LYS A 362 -0.78 -10.56 -28.81
C LYS A 362 0.28 -9.50 -29.14
N ASN A 363 -0.02 -8.23 -28.89
CA ASN A 363 0.87 -7.12 -29.21
C ASN A 363 1.97 -6.91 -28.16
N THR A 364 1.90 -7.57 -27.00
CA THR A 364 2.95 -7.57 -25.98
C THR A 364 4.30 -8.06 -26.53
N ALA A 365 4.29 -8.98 -27.50
CA ALA A 365 5.50 -9.45 -28.16
C ALA A 365 6.16 -8.35 -29.03
N PHE A 366 5.35 -7.50 -29.66
CA PHE A 366 5.80 -6.40 -30.53
C PHE A 366 6.48 -5.25 -29.76
N MET A 367 6.34 -5.17 -28.43
CA MET A 367 7.12 -4.26 -27.60
C MET A 367 8.57 -4.73 -27.39
N ARG A 368 8.82 -6.04 -27.57
CA ARG A 368 10.13 -6.67 -27.30
C ARG A 368 10.88 -6.97 -28.58
N ASN A 369 10.15 -7.44 -29.59
CA ASN A 369 10.69 -7.90 -30.86
C ASN A 369 10.07 -7.11 -32.01
N ASP A 370 10.76 -7.09 -33.15
CA ASP A 370 10.20 -6.57 -34.40
C ASP A 370 9.75 -5.11 -34.34
N LEU A 371 10.41 -4.30 -33.51
CA LEU A 371 10.10 -2.87 -33.31
C LEU A 371 10.23 -2.03 -34.59
N LEU A 372 11.14 -2.42 -35.50
CA LEU A 372 11.32 -1.75 -36.80
C LEU A 372 10.45 -2.35 -37.91
N LYS A 373 9.81 -3.52 -37.72
CA LYS A 373 9.03 -4.14 -38.79
C LYS A 373 7.75 -3.36 -39.10
N GLU A 374 7.36 -3.34 -40.37
CA GLU A 374 6.13 -2.66 -40.82
C GLU A 374 4.84 -3.27 -40.27
N SER A 375 4.88 -4.56 -39.93
CA SER A 375 3.75 -5.26 -39.33
C SER A 375 3.49 -4.86 -37.88
N ASN A 376 4.36 -4.08 -37.24
CA ASN A 376 4.23 -3.72 -35.83
C ASN A 376 3.23 -2.56 -35.65
N PRO A 377 2.06 -2.79 -35.02
CA PRO A 377 1.06 -1.74 -34.85
C PRO A 377 1.45 -0.69 -33.79
N LEU A 378 2.40 -1.00 -32.89
CA LEU A 378 2.79 -0.13 -31.78
C LEU A 378 3.76 0.97 -32.19
N THR A 379 4.52 0.74 -33.26
CA THR A 379 5.55 1.66 -33.78
C THR A 379 5.23 2.16 -35.18
N THR A 380 4.06 1.81 -35.73
CA THR A 380 3.61 2.36 -37.02
C THR A 380 3.13 3.79 -36.82
N PRO A 381 3.81 4.81 -37.42
CA PRO A 381 3.61 6.22 -37.10
C PRO A 381 2.21 6.68 -37.50
N SER A 382 1.28 6.58 -36.55
CA SER A 382 -0.15 6.81 -36.71
C SER A 382 -0.69 7.44 -35.43
N MET A 383 -1.79 8.20 -35.54
CA MET A 383 -2.46 8.82 -34.38
C MET A 383 -2.70 7.80 -33.25
N LYS A 384 -3.17 6.60 -33.57
CA LYS A 384 -3.44 5.56 -32.56
C LYS A 384 -2.19 5.17 -31.77
N SER A 385 -1.09 4.92 -32.47
CA SER A 385 0.17 4.49 -31.87
C SER A 385 0.85 5.61 -31.04
N THR A 386 0.77 6.87 -31.50
CA THR A 386 1.37 8.02 -30.81
C THR A 386 0.59 8.34 -29.54
N HIS A 387 -0.75 8.36 -29.60
CA HIS A 387 -1.61 8.53 -28.43
C HIS A 387 -1.48 7.38 -27.42
N LEU A 388 -1.34 6.12 -27.90
CA LEU A 388 -1.07 4.98 -27.03
C LEU A 388 0.28 5.14 -26.30
N LEU A 389 1.35 5.44 -27.05
CA LEU A 389 2.67 5.65 -26.46
C LEU A 389 2.66 6.84 -25.48
N HIS A 390 1.95 7.92 -25.79
CA HIS A 390 1.74 9.04 -24.86
C HIS A 390 1.09 8.56 -23.55
N ALA A 391 0.00 7.80 -23.65
CA ALA A 391 -0.71 7.26 -22.48
C ALA A 391 0.19 6.37 -21.62
N LEU A 392 1.04 5.54 -22.24
CA LEU A 392 1.99 4.68 -21.54
C LEU A 392 3.10 5.50 -20.86
N ILE A 393 3.67 6.50 -21.53
CA ILE A 393 4.69 7.39 -20.93
C ILE A 393 4.09 8.18 -19.77
N LEU A 394 2.91 8.77 -19.95
CA LEU A 394 2.22 9.53 -18.90
C LEU A 394 1.85 8.64 -17.71
N SER A 395 1.41 7.41 -17.96
CA SER A 395 1.14 6.43 -16.90
C SER A 395 2.40 6.06 -16.12
N ALA A 396 3.53 5.81 -16.81
CA ALA A 396 4.82 5.55 -16.19
C ALA A 396 5.31 6.74 -15.35
N PHE A 397 5.07 7.96 -15.84
CA PHE A 397 5.38 9.20 -15.13
C PHE A 397 4.54 9.36 -13.86
N ILE A 398 3.23 9.10 -13.91
CA ILE A 398 2.35 9.16 -12.74
C ILE A 398 2.80 8.17 -11.66
N LEU A 399 3.11 6.92 -12.03
CA LEU A 399 3.59 5.90 -11.09
C LEU A 399 4.93 6.31 -10.46
N THR A 400 5.88 6.75 -11.29
CA THR A 400 7.22 7.17 -10.83
C THR A 400 7.15 8.38 -9.91
N GLN A 401 6.31 9.38 -10.24
CA GLN A 401 6.07 10.55 -9.41
C GLN A 401 5.44 10.16 -8.05
N ALA A 402 4.51 9.21 -8.04
CA ALA A 402 3.88 8.69 -6.83
C ALA A 402 4.81 7.82 -5.97
N GLY A 403 5.95 7.38 -6.51
CA GLY A 403 6.98 6.66 -5.77
C GLY A 403 7.16 5.20 -6.12
N LEU A 404 6.54 4.77 -7.22
CA LEU A 404 6.78 3.47 -7.84
C LEU A 404 7.50 3.68 -9.17
N PRO A 405 8.84 3.63 -9.19
CA PRO A 405 9.59 3.69 -10.43
C PRO A 405 9.08 2.63 -11.41
N CYS A 406 8.54 3.06 -12.55
CA CYS A 406 7.99 2.17 -13.56
C CYS A 406 8.49 2.59 -14.95
N THR A 407 8.95 1.61 -15.73
CA THR A 407 9.38 1.84 -17.13
C THR A 407 8.18 1.80 -18.07
N ILE A 408 8.33 2.40 -19.26
CA ILE A 408 7.30 2.36 -20.31
C ILE A 408 6.98 0.91 -20.69
N LYS A 409 8.00 0.04 -20.74
CA LYS A 409 7.83 -1.40 -20.95
C LYS A 409 6.93 -2.04 -19.90
N ARG A 410 7.20 -1.81 -18.61
CA ARG A 410 6.42 -2.40 -17.51
C ARG A 410 4.98 -1.91 -17.51
N VAL A 411 4.75 -0.63 -17.78
CA VAL A 411 3.38 -0.10 -17.94
C VAL A 411 2.67 -0.72 -19.14
N GLY A 412 3.36 -0.88 -20.27
CA GLY A 412 2.79 -1.57 -21.43
C GLY A 412 2.45 -3.02 -21.10
N ASP A 413 3.34 -3.76 -20.43
CA ASP A 413 3.05 -5.13 -19.99
C ASP A 413 1.78 -5.20 -19.14
N LEU A 414 1.60 -4.29 -18.18
CA LEU A 414 0.38 -4.21 -17.38
C LEU A 414 -0.86 -3.94 -18.27
N ALA A 415 -0.76 -2.99 -19.20
CA ALA A 415 -1.88 -2.59 -20.07
C ALA A 415 -2.28 -3.66 -21.11
N PHE A 416 -1.31 -4.40 -21.67
CA PHE A 416 -1.56 -5.42 -22.71
C PHE A 416 -1.89 -6.81 -22.14
N ILE A 417 -1.24 -7.22 -21.05
CA ILE A 417 -1.43 -8.55 -20.47
C ILE A 417 -2.74 -8.63 -19.69
N GLN A 418 -3.07 -7.55 -18.97
CA GLN A 418 -4.29 -7.45 -18.16
C GLN A 418 -4.47 -8.56 -17.12
N ASP A 419 -3.38 -9.00 -16.48
CA ASP A 419 -3.46 -9.92 -15.34
C ASP A 419 -4.01 -9.20 -14.10
N GLU A 420 -5.19 -9.62 -13.65
CA GLU A 420 -5.92 -8.99 -12.53
C GLU A 420 -5.12 -9.02 -11.23
N ARG A 421 -4.39 -10.11 -10.97
CA ARG A 421 -3.62 -10.27 -9.73
C ARG A 421 -2.42 -9.33 -9.70
N ASP A 422 -1.65 -9.26 -10.80
CA ASP A 422 -0.51 -8.35 -10.94
C ASP A 422 -0.96 -6.88 -10.87
N GLN A 423 -2.01 -6.51 -11.62
CA GLN A 423 -2.54 -5.14 -11.59
C GLN A 423 -3.06 -4.75 -10.20
N LYS A 424 -3.81 -5.63 -9.51
CA LYS A 424 -4.29 -5.38 -8.14
C LYS A 424 -3.13 -5.19 -7.16
N ALA A 425 -2.07 -5.99 -7.28
CA ALA A 425 -0.89 -5.84 -6.45
C ALA A 425 -0.20 -4.48 -6.68
N GLU A 426 -0.07 -4.04 -7.93
CA GLU A 426 0.49 -2.72 -8.27
C GLU A 426 -0.39 -1.55 -7.78
N VAL A 427 -1.72 -1.66 -7.86
CA VAL A 427 -2.65 -0.66 -7.29
C VAL A 427 -2.44 -0.51 -5.77
N VAL A 428 -2.35 -1.62 -5.04
CA VAL A 428 -2.13 -1.60 -3.58
C VAL A 428 -0.78 -0.96 -3.24
N LYS A 429 0.29 -1.32 -3.98
CA LYS A 429 1.60 -0.67 -3.83
C LYS A 429 1.54 0.83 -4.10
N LEU A 430 0.78 1.25 -5.12
CA LEU A 430 0.67 2.65 -5.51
C LEU A 430 -0.01 3.46 -4.42
N ILE A 431 -1.13 2.97 -3.92
CA ILE A 431 -1.90 3.62 -2.85
C ILE A 431 -1.05 3.71 -1.58
N HIS A 432 -0.27 2.67 -1.26
CA HIS A 432 0.66 2.70 -0.14
C HIS A 432 1.76 3.77 -0.32
N ALA A 433 2.41 3.82 -1.48
CA ALA A 433 3.44 4.81 -1.79
C ALA A 433 2.89 6.26 -1.73
N VAL A 434 1.66 6.46 -2.21
CA VAL A 434 0.94 7.74 -2.08
C VAL A 434 0.71 8.08 -0.60
N ALA A 435 0.29 7.13 0.21
CA ALA A 435 0.03 7.33 1.64
C ALA A 435 1.31 7.73 2.39
N GLU A 436 2.44 7.10 2.10
CA GLU A 436 3.74 7.41 2.73
C GLU A 436 4.24 8.82 2.39
N ARG A 437 3.96 9.30 1.17
CA ARG A 437 4.37 10.63 0.69
C ARG A 437 3.37 11.74 0.97
N ALA A 438 2.18 11.40 1.48
CA ALA A 438 1.11 12.36 1.67
C ALA A 438 1.52 13.46 2.68
N PRO A 439 1.42 14.75 2.31
CA PRO A 439 1.67 15.84 3.25
C PRO A 439 0.66 15.79 4.41
N LYS A 440 1.08 16.24 5.60
CA LYS A 440 0.18 16.40 6.74
C LYS A 440 -0.88 17.46 6.41
N ASN A 441 -2.15 17.12 6.62
CA ASN A 441 -3.34 17.95 6.34
C ASN A 441 -3.56 18.52 4.93
N ASP A 442 -3.23 17.76 3.86
CA ASP A 442 -3.60 18.14 2.50
C ASP A 442 -4.67 17.21 1.89
N GLU A 443 -5.92 17.67 1.85
CA GLU A 443 -7.03 16.94 1.19
C GLU A 443 -6.98 17.02 -0.33
N LYS A 444 -6.46 18.13 -0.89
CA LYS A 444 -6.35 18.31 -2.34
C LYS A 444 -5.36 17.32 -2.93
N PHE A 445 -4.28 17.03 -2.22
CA PHE A 445 -3.32 15.98 -2.58
C PHE A 445 -4.01 14.62 -2.77
N TRP A 446 -4.84 14.21 -1.81
CA TRP A 446 -5.55 12.93 -1.87
C TRP A 446 -6.60 12.89 -2.99
N ALA A 447 -7.32 13.98 -3.23
CA ALA A 447 -8.23 14.08 -4.36
C ALA A 447 -7.50 13.95 -5.70
N LYS A 448 -6.37 14.64 -5.86
CA LYS A 448 -5.50 14.51 -7.05
C LYS A 448 -4.96 13.08 -7.21
N ALA A 449 -4.50 12.47 -6.12
CA ALA A 449 -3.99 11.11 -6.15
C ALA A 449 -5.08 10.10 -6.55
N ARG A 450 -6.29 10.21 -5.99
CA ARG A 450 -7.45 9.40 -6.42
C ARG A 450 -7.71 9.56 -7.92
N ASN A 451 -7.77 10.79 -8.43
CA ASN A 451 -8.01 11.02 -9.85
C ASN A 451 -6.92 10.41 -10.74
N LYS A 452 -5.65 10.46 -10.32
CA LYS A 452 -4.54 9.79 -11.02
C LYS A 452 -4.72 8.27 -11.07
N VAL A 453 -5.08 7.63 -9.94
CA VAL A 453 -5.32 6.18 -9.90
C VAL A 453 -6.51 5.79 -10.79
N LEU A 454 -7.60 6.57 -10.74
CA LEU A 454 -8.77 6.33 -11.59
C LEU A 454 -8.46 6.54 -13.08
N TRP A 455 -7.67 7.57 -13.41
CA TRP A 455 -7.21 7.79 -14.77
C TRP A 455 -6.28 6.65 -15.24
N LEU A 456 -5.43 6.06 -14.39
CA LEU A 456 -4.63 4.89 -14.76
C LEU A 456 -5.50 3.65 -15.07
N ARG A 457 -6.72 3.58 -14.54
CA ARG A 457 -7.67 2.49 -14.82
C ARG A 457 -8.30 2.60 -16.19
N ASN A 458 -8.73 3.79 -16.61
CA ASN A 458 -9.52 3.99 -17.83
C ASN A 458 -8.95 5.01 -18.83
N TRP A 459 -7.77 5.55 -18.58
CA TRP A 459 -7.14 6.66 -19.32
C TRP A 459 -8.04 7.88 -19.54
N GLY A 460 -8.94 8.15 -18.59
CA GLY A 460 -9.91 9.25 -18.66
C GLY A 460 -11.02 9.06 -19.69
N ILE A 461 -11.06 7.90 -20.38
CA ILE A 461 -12.08 7.59 -21.38
C ILE A 461 -13.38 7.24 -20.63
N SER A 462 -14.46 7.92 -20.99
CA SER A 462 -15.79 7.64 -20.44
C SER A 462 -16.25 6.27 -20.91
N VAL A 463 -16.44 5.35 -19.96
CA VAL A 463 -16.81 3.96 -20.27
C VAL A 463 -18.32 3.88 -20.35
N SER A 464 -18.85 3.68 -21.55
CA SER A 464 -20.24 3.22 -21.69
C SER A 464 -20.36 1.79 -21.13
N PRO A 465 -21.51 1.39 -20.56
CA PRO A 465 -21.64 0.13 -19.81
C PRO A 465 -21.30 -1.15 -20.61
N ASN A 466 -21.25 -1.06 -21.95
CA ASN A 466 -20.92 -2.18 -22.84
C ASN A 466 -19.50 -2.10 -23.46
N SER A 467 -18.71 -1.06 -23.16
CA SER A 467 -17.36 -0.90 -23.72
C SER A 467 -16.30 -1.48 -22.79
N PRO A 468 -15.25 -2.15 -23.33
CA PRO A 468 -14.14 -2.61 -22.53
C PRO A 468 -13.40 -1.42 -21.91
N VAL A 469 -13.04 -1.53 -20.64
CA VAL A 469 -12.19 -0.56 -19.95
C VAL A 469 -10.78 -0.65 -20.53
N MET A 470 -10.15 0.49 -20.82
CA MET A 470 -8.80 0.55 -21.37
C MET A 470 -7.88 1.34 -20.45
N GLY A 471 -6.77 0.75 -20.05
CA GLY A 471 -5.84 1.38 -19.12
C GLY A 471 -4.86 0.38 -18.51
N VAL A 472 -3.96 0.90 -17.69
CA VAL A 472 -2.91 0.14 -17.00
C VAL A 472 -3.50 -0.77 -15.92
N PHE A 473 -4.60 -0.33 -15.30
CA PHE A 473 -5.32 -1.09 -14.27
C PHE A 473 -6.73 -1.53 -14.74
N ALA A 474 -6.91 -1.68 -16.05
CA ALA A 474 -8.23 -1.93 -16.65
C ALA A 474 -8.95 -3.17 -16.11
N SER A 475 -8.21 -4.23 -15.75
CA SER A 475 -8.81 -5.47 -15.22
C SER A 475 -9.24 -5.35 -13.76
N VAL A 476 -8.78 -4.33 -13.04
CA VAL A 476 -9.16 -4.11 -11.64
C VAL A 476 -10.52 -3.42 -11.58
N GLU A 477 -11.47 -4.02 -10.88
CA GLU A 477 -12.79 -3.44 -10.64
C GLU A 477 -12.68 -2.10 -9.90
N LEU A 478 -13.55 -1.15 -10.28
CA LEU A 478 -13.58 0.18 -9.65
C LEU A 478 -13.81 0.07 -8.13
N GLU A 479 -14.65 -0.87 -7.70
CA GLU A 479 -14.93 -1.12 -6.29
C GLU A 479 -13.66 -1.52 -5.51
N VAL A 480 -12.78 -2.32 -6.10
CA VAL A 480 -11.52 -2.73 -5.47
C VAL A 480 -10.58 -1.54 -5.31
N ILE A 481 -10.48 -0.66 -6.32
CA ILE A 481 -9.63 0.53 -6.23
C ILE A 481 -10.16 1.47 -5.14
N GLU A 482 -11.47 1.75 -5.15
CA GLU A 482 -12.11 2.67 -4.22
C GLU A 482 -12.07 2.15 -2.77
N THR A 483 -12.21 0.84 -2.55
CA THR A 483 -12.07 0.26 -1.21
C THR A 483 -10.66 0.40 -0.66
N GLU A 484 -9.62 0.21 -1.48
CA GLU A 484 -8.23 0.45 -1.08
C GLU A 484 -7.96 1.94 -0.80
N ILE A 485 -8.51 2.85 -1.61
CA ILE A 485 -8.41 4.30 -1.37
C ILE A 485 -9.10 4.68 -0.06
N LEU A 486 -10.32 4.19 0.20
CA LEU A 486 -11.03 4.42 1.46
C LEU A 486 -10.20 3.93 2.66
N ARG A 487 -9.61 2.73 2.56
CA ARG A 487 -8.74 2.19 3.61
C ARG A 487 -7.52 3.09 3.86
N ALA A 488 -6.89 3.60 2.80
CA ALA A 488 -5.77 4.51 2.90
C ALA A 488 -6.17 5.85 3.54
N LEU A 489 -7.33 6.42 3.17
CA LEU A 489 -7.87 7.64 3.79
C LEU A 489 -8.14 7.44 5.28
N MET A 490 -8.71 6.31 5.69
CA MET A 490 -8.95 5.99 7.11
C MET A 490 -7.63 5.88 7.88
N SER A 491 -6.64 5.15 7.35
CA SER A 491 -5.33 5.00 8.00
C SER A 491 -4.57 6.33 8.14
N SER A 492 -4.78 7.25 7.20
CA SER A 492 -4.15 8.58 7.13
C SER A 492 -4.95 9.68 7.85
N ALA A 493 -6.03 9.31 8.56
CA ALA A 493 -6.93 10.22 9.28
C ALA A 493 -7.57 11.32 8.38
N ARG A 494 -7.93 10.97 7.14
CA ARG A 494 -8.60 11.84 6.15
C ARG A 494 -10.12 11.66 6.14
N TYR A 495 -10.72 11.81 7.32
CA TYR A 495 -12.13 11.51 7.53
C TYR A 495 -13.09 12.46 6.81
N SER A 496 -12.78 13.76 6.78
CA SER A 496 -13.52 14.79 6.05
C SER A 496 -13.62 14.49 4.56
N LEU A 497 -12.48 14.21 3.93
CA LEU A 497 -12.44 13.84 2.51
C LEU A 497 -13.18 12.54 2.25
N ALA A 498 -12.98 11.50 3.07
CA ALA A 498 -13.70 10.24 2.94
C ALA A 498 -15.23 10.43 3.04
N ARG A 499 -15.69 11.25 3.97
CA ARG A 499 -17.11 11.60 4.07
C ARG A 499 -17.61 12.30 2.79
N SER A 500 -16.87 13.29 2.29
CA SER A 500 -17.27 13.99 1.08
C SER A 500 -17.38 13.05 -0.14
N LEU A 501 -16.47 12.09 -0.28
CA LEU A 501 -16.40 11.18 -1.43
C LEU A 501 -17.41 10.04 -1.36
N TYR A 502 -17.66 9.45 -0.19
CA TYR A 502 -18.45 8.22 -0.07
C TYR A 502 -19.85 8.43 0.54
N GLU A 503 -20.12 9.58 1.15
CA GLU A 503 -21.41 9.86 1.81
C GLU A 503 -22.14 11.08 1.22
N ASP A 504 -21.46 12.22 1.08
CA ASP A 504 -22.09 13.49 0.70
C ASP A 504 -22.31 13.63 -0.83
N THR A 505 -21.61 12.83 -1.65
CA THR A 505 -21.71 12.88 -3.12
C THR A 505 -22.93 12.10 -3.63
N GLY A 506 -23.63 12.65 -4.65
CA GLY A 506 -24.82 12.03 -5.25
C GLY A 506 -24.53 10.74 -6.03
N GLU A 507 -23.37 10.66 -6.68
CA GLU A 507 -22.84 9.43 -7.28
C GLU A 507 -21.97 8.70 -6.25
N LYS A 508 -22.43 7.55 -5.77
CA LYS A 508 -21.71 6.76 -4.76
C LYS A 508 -20.77 5.77 -5.46
N PRO A 509 -19.45 5.90 -5.32
CA PRO A 509 -18.49 5.01 -5.97
C PRO A 509 -18.44 3.61 -5.36
N LEU A 510 -19.00 3.44 -4.16
CA LEU A 510 -19.07 2.16 -3.45
C LEU A 510 -20.49 1.91 -2.90
N PRO A 511 -20.94 0.64 -2.85
CA PRO A 511 -22.14 0.27 -2.10
C PRO A 511 -22.02 0.62 -0.63
N ALA A 512 -23.15 1.01 0.00
CA ALA A 512 -23.17 1.40 1.42
C ALA A 512 -22.67 0.27 2.35
N GLN A 513 -22.97 -0.99 2.01
CA GLN A 513 -22.48 -2.15 2.76
C GLN A 513 -20.95 -2.25 2.74
N THR A 514 -20.33 -2.11 1.56
CA THR A 514 -18.87 -2.17 1.41
C THR A 514 -18.17 -1.05 2.17
N VAL A 515 -18.75 0.16 2.17
CA VAL A 515 -18.25 1.29 2.97
C VAL A 515 -18.34 0.97 4.46
N GLN A 516 -19.48 0.45 4.94
CA GLN A 516 -19.67 0.06 6.34
C GLN A 516 -18.63 -0.98 6.77
N GLU A 517 -18.49 -2.07 6.03
CA GLU A 517 -17.55 -3.15 6.32
C GLU A 517 -16.10 -2.64 6.34
N THR A 518 -15.73 -1.78 5.38
CA THR A 518 -14.37 -1.22 5.28
C THR A 518 -14.05 -0.30 6.47
N VAL A 519 -14.99 0.55 6.88
CA VAL A 519 -14.77 1.48 8.01
C VAL A 519 -14.76 0.72 9.34
N VAL A 520 -15.65 -0.26 9.52
CA VAL A 520 -15.66 -1.14 10.70
C VAL A 520 -14.35 -1.91 10.81
N ALA A 521 -13.85 -2.48 9.71
CA ALA A 521 -12.57 -3.16 9.67
C ALA A 521 -11.40 -2.21 9.98
N ALA A 522 -11.41 -0.99 9.44
CA ALA A 522 -10.39 0.03 9.73
C ALA A 522 -10.39 0.47 11.20
N ALA A 523 -11.58 0.65 11.80
CA ALA A 523 -11.72 0.99 13.22
C ALA A 523 -11.16 -0.13 14.11
N LEU A 524 -11.53 -1.38 13.84
CA LEU A 524 -11.02 -2.54 14.58
C LEU A 524 -9.51 -2.72 14.42
N ASN A 525 -8.96 -2.47 13.23
CA ASN A 525 -7.52 -2.49 13.01
C ASN A 525 -6.80 -1.40 13.85
N ALA A 526 -7.36 -0.19 13.92
CA ALA A 526 -6.83 0.87 14.78
C ALA A 526 -6.92 0.53 16.28
N TYR A 527 -7.97 -0.19 16.69
CA TYR A 527 -8.13 -0.73 18.04
C TYR A 527 -7.07 -1.80 18.37
N ASP A 528 -6.88 -2.77 17.49
CA ASP A 528 -5.96 -3.90 17.70
C ASP A 528 -4.50 -3.47 17.75
N ASN A 529 -4.14 -2.44 16.98
CA ASN A 529 -2.80 -1.87 16.96
C ASN A 529 -2.58 -0.78 18.03
N ALA A 530 -3.54 -0.55 18.93
CA ALA A 530 -3.40 0.42 20.00
C ALA A 530 -2.45 -0.11 21.11
N SER A 531 -1.58 0.76 21.59
CA SER A 531 -0.66 0.47 22.71
C SER A 531 -1.16 0.99 24.06
N ASN A 532 -2.20 1.82 24.07
CA ASN A 532 -2.74 2.45 25.27
C ASN A 532 -4.26 2.22 25.34
N PRO A 533 -4.82 1.86 26.51
CA PRO A 533 -6.26 1.65 26.70
C PRO A 533 -7.12 2.92 26.82
N ASN A 534 -6.53 4.13 26.77
CA ASN A 534 -7.27 5.38 26.88
C ASN A 534 -7.93 5.80 25.54
N ARG A 535 -9.26 6.00 25.53
CA ARG A 535 -10.06 6.44 24.36
C ARG A 535 -9.59 7.76 23.74
N THR A 536 -8.99 8.65 24.52
CA THR A 536 -8.59 10.00 24.05
C THR A 536 -7.19 10.06 23.45
N ARG A 537 -6.43 8.94 23.43
CA ARG A 537 -5.03 8.93 23.00
C ARG A 537 -4.72 7.78 22.05
N GLY A 538 -3.76 8.02 21.16
CA GLY A 538 -3.18 6.97 20.30
C GLY A 538 -4.18 6.25 19.40
N GLY A 539 -4.05 4.93 19.29
CA GLY A 539 -4.86 4.09 18.39
C GLY A 539 -6.34 4.02 18.74
N LEU A 540 -6.71 4.09 20.03
CA LEU A 540 -8.12 4.10 20.42
C LEU A 540 -8.83 5.38 20.03
N ARG A 541 -8.15 6.53 20.13
CA ARG A 541 -8.68 7.79 19.60
C ARG A 541 -8.92 7.69 18.10
N LYS A 542 -7.99 7.09 17.35
CA LYS A 542 -8.18 6.84 15.92
C LYS A 542 -9.38 5.94 15.66
N CYS A 543 -9.55 4.84 16.40
CA CYS A 543 -10.72 3.98 16.30
C CYS A 543 -12.03 4.75 16.53
N ASP A 544 -12.06 5.62 17.55
CA ASP A 544 -13.21 6.46 17.87
C ASP A 544 -13.48 7.53 16.79
N GLU A 545 -12.44 8.13 16.22
CA GLU A 545 -12.58 9.08 15.11
C GLU A 545 -13.06 8.37 13.82
N ILE A 546 -12.53 7.19 13.51
CA ILE A 546 -12.91 6.38 12.32
C ILE A 546 -14.40 6.00 12.39
N ILE A 547 -14.87 5.48 13.52
CA ILE A 547 -16.27 5.00 13.61
C ILE A 547 -17.28 6.16 13.54
N ASN A 548 -16.85 7.39 13.87
CA ASN A 548 -17.66 8.60 13.79
C ASN A 548 -17.42 9.41 12.50
N ALA A 549 -16.57 8.93 11.58
CA ALA A 549 -16.19 9.67 10.38
C ALA A 549 -17.32 9.79 9.34
N LEU A 550 -18.16 8.76 9.20
CA LEU A 550 -19.24 8.67 8.21
C LEU A 550 -20.60 8.47 8.91
N PRO A 551 -21.20 9.53 9.47
CA PRO A 551 -22.37 9.42 10.36
C PRO A 551 -23.67 9.01 9.64
N GLY A 552 -23.85 9.36 8.38
CA GLY A 552 -25.01 8.99 7.56
C GLY A 552 -24.96 7.54 7.08
N THR A 553 -23.75 7.00 6.88
CA THR A 553 -23.54 5.61 6.47
C THR A 553 -23.48 4.66 7.67
N ILE A 554 -22.84 5.09 8.76
CA ILE A 554 -22.68 4.33 10.00
C ILE A 554 -23.56 4.95 11.07
N THR A 555 -24.84 4.59 11.07
CA THR A 555 -25.83 5.12 12.01
C THR A 555 -25.71 4.49 13.40
N ASP A 556 -26.24 5.16 14.42
CA ASP A 556 -26.30 4.62 15.80
C ASP A 556 -27.19 3.37 15.92
N SER A 557 -28.00 3.07 14.91
CA SER A 557 -28.79 1.84 14.82
C SER A 557 -27.97 0.62 14.41
N LEU A 558 -26.78 0.81 13.84
CA LEU A 558 -25.96 -0.28 13.31
C LEU A 558 -25.35 -1.10 14.48
N PRO A 559 -25.58 -2.42 14.54
CA PRO A 559 -25.17 -3.24 15.69
C PRO A 559 -23.65 -3.26 15.89
N GLU A 560 -22.88 -3.25 14.80
CA GLU A 560 -21.41 -3.24 14.86
C GLU A 560 -20.84 -1.94 15.43
N ARG A 561 -21.46 -0.79 15.13
CA ARG A 561 -21.11 0.50 15.75
C ARG A 561 -21.32 0.46 17.26
N ARG A 562 -22.46 -0.07 17.72
CA ARG A 562 -22.77 -0.22 19.16
C ARG A 562 -21.78 -1.16 19.85
N ARG A 563 -21.37 -2.25 19.18
CA ARG A 563 -20.35 -3.17 19.69
C ARG A 563 -19.00 -2.49 19.84
N ILE A 564 -18.56 -1.72 18.83
CA ILE A 564 -17.30 -0.97 18.89
C ILE A 564 -17.34 0.12 19.98
N ASP A 565 -18.41 0.89 20.10
CA ASP A 565 -18.51 1.91 21.16
C ASP A 565 -18.53 1.28 22.57
N SER A 566 -19.21 0.14 22.73
CA SER A 566 -19.17 -0.63 23.99
C SER A 566 -17.77 -1.17 24.27
N LEU A 567 -17.05 -1.64 23.25
CA LEU A 567 -15.66 -2.10 23.36
C LEU A 567 -14.73 -0.94 23.77
N LEU A 568 -14.87 0.23 23.15
CA LEU A 568 -14.12 1.44 23.49
C LEU A 568 -14.39 1.88 24.94
N LYS A 569 -15.66 1.85 25.39
CA LYS A 569 -16.05 2.18 26.76
C LYS A 569 -15.45 1.22 27.78
N ALA A 570 -15.54 -0.09 27.56
CA ALA A 570 -14.95 -1.10 28.44
C ALA A 570 -13.43 -0.93 28.54
N THR A 571 -12.76 -0.72 27.41
CA THR A 571 -11.30 -0.54 27.35
C THR A 571 -10.86 0.74 28.05
N HIS A 572 -11.59 1.84 27.84
CA HIS A 572 -11.29 3.12 28.47
C HIS A 572 -11.44 3.07 29.99
N ALA A 573 -12.50 2.44 30.49
CA ALA A 573 -12.67 2.27 31.93
C ALA A 573 -11.54 1.43 32.55
N LEU A 574 -11.01 0.41 31.85
CA LEU A 574 -9.83 -0.33 32.28
C LEU A 574 -8.54 0.53 32.30
N SER A 575 -8.49 1.62 31.54
CA SER A 575 -7.31 2.51 31.49
C SER A 575 -7.06 3.31 32.76
N GLU A 576 -8.06 3.42 33.64
CA GLU A 576 -7.95 4.09 34.93
C GLU A 576 -7.21 3.25 35.98
N TYR A 577 -7.07 1.96 35.71
CA TYR A 577 -6.49 0.99 36.64
C TYR A 577 -5.11 0.53 36.16
N ARG A 578 -4.24 0.18 37.11
CA ARG A 578 -2.97 -0.48 36.79
C ARG A 578 -3.26 -1.91 36.34
N LEU A 579 -2.88 -2.24 35.11
CA LEU A 579 -3.09 -3.58 34.57
C LEU A 579 -1.85 -4.06 33.80
N VAL A 580 -1.18 -5.05 34.38
CA VAL A 580 0.04 -5.69 33.84
C VAL A 580 -0.17 -7.20 33.83
N LEU A 581 -0.45 -7.78 32.66
CA LEU A 581 -0.70 -9.22 32.54
C LEU A 581 0.60 -10.03 32.41
N ARG A 582 1.61 -9.47 31.72
CA ARG A 582 2.96 -10.05 31.57
C ARG A 582 3.99 -9.11 32.18
N GLN A 583 5.04 -9.65 32.80
CA GLN A 583 6.07 -8.83 33.44
C GLN A 583 6.70 -7.84 32.45
N GLY A 584 6.58 -6.55 32.72
CA GLY A 584 7.23 -5.48 31.96
C GLY A 584 6.41 -4.86 30.81
N GLU A 585 5.25 -5.43 30.43
CA GLU A 585 4.42 -4.90 29.33
C GLU A 585 3.09 -4.32 29.84
N PRO A 586 2.75 -3.07 29.49
CA PRO A 586 1.45 -2.50 29.81
C PRO A 586 0.33 -3.19 29.04
N PHE A 587 -0.89 -3.14 29.59
CA PHE A 587 -2.08 -3.71 28.94
C PHE A 587 -2.33 -3.11 27.54
N SER A 588 -2.40 -3.97 26.52
CA SER A 588 -2.82 -3.60 25.17
C SER A 588 -4.32 -3.94 24.98
N PRO A 589 -5.12 -3.04 24.38
CA PRO A 589 -6.52 -3.27 24.03
C PRO A 589 -6.80 -4.57 23.27
N VAL A 590 -5.90 -5.01 22.38
CA VAL A 590 -6.10 -6.25 21.60
C VAL A 590 -6.27 -7.48 22.49
N VAL A 591 -5.63 -7.47 23.67
CA VAL A 591 -5.72 -8.57 24.63
C VAL A 591 -7.15 -8.74 25.10
N LEU A 592 -7.92 -7.66 25.30
CA LEU A 592 -9.31 -7.73 25.73
C LEU A 592 -10.18 -8.52 24.76
N ARG A 593 -9.95 -8.36 23.45
CA ARG A 593 -10.76 -8.97 22.39
C ARG A 593 -10.37 -10.42 22.10
N ILE A 594 -9.10 -10.78 22.30
CA ILE A 594 -8.58 -12.12 22.01
C ILE A 594 -8.62 -13.02 23.26
N HIS A 595 -8.77 -12.46 24.47
CA HIS A 595 -8.79 -13.25 25.70
C HIS A 595 -9.95 -14.25 25.70
N SER A 596 -9.66 -15.52 26.03
CA SER A 596 -10.67 -16.58 26.10
C SER A 596 -11.74 -16.34 27.17
N ASP A 597 -11.40 -15.55 28.19
CA ASP A 597 -12.29 -15.17 29.29
C ASP A 597 -12.10 -13.70 29.69
N PRO A 598 -12.69 -12.73 28.96
CA PRO A 598 -12.43 -11.30 29.17
C PRO A 598 -12.77 -10.81 30.59
N VAL A 599 -13.75 -11.44 31.24
CA VAL A 599 -14.23 -11.05 32.59
C VAL A 599 -13.15 -11.29 33.65
N SER A 600 -12.31 -12.32 33.48
CA SER A 600 -11.20 -12.61 34.40
C SER A 600 -10.15 -11.50 34.49
N ILE A 601 -10.06 -10.62 33.48
CA ILE A 601 -9.16 -9.46 33.49
C ILE A 601 -9.51 -8.52 34.65
N ILE A 602 -10.79 -8.39 35.00
CA ILE A 602 -11.23 -7.61 36.16
C ILE A 602 -10.65 -8.19 37.45
N GLY A 603 -10.57 -9.51 37.59
CA GLY A 603 -9.90 -10.16 38.72
C GLY A 603 -8.43 -9.75 38.85
N LYS A 604 -7.70 -9.63 37.72
CA LYS A 604 -6.32 -9.13 37.71
C LYS A 604 -6.22 -7.65 38.06
N VAL A 605 -7.20 -6.84 37.65
CA VAL A 605 -7.29 -5.43 38.07
C VAL A 605 -7.46 -5.33 39.59
N LEU A 606 -8.36 -6.12 40.17
CA LEU A 606 -8.60 -6.13 41.62
C LEU A 606 -7.35 -6.58 42.40
N GLU A 607 -6.58 -7.56 41.90
CA GLU A 607 -5.33 -8.01 42.52
C GLU A 607 -4.22 -6.94 42.53
N GLN A 608 -4.17 -6.09 41.50
CA GLN A 608 -3.08 -5.12 41.29
C GLN A 608 -3.37 -3.73 41.85
N ASN A 609 -4.64 -3.42 42.14
CA ASN A 609 -5.09 -2.10 42.59
C ASN A 609 -5.80 -2.24 43.94
N PRO A 610 -5.10 -1.98 45.07
CA PRO A 610 -5.68 -2.14 46.39
C PRO A 610 -6.89 -1.21 46.57
N LYS A 611 -7.90 -1.66 47.32
CA LYS A 611 -9.19 -0.96 47.56
C LYS A 611 -10.07 -0.71 46.33
N SER A 612 -9.68 -1.18 45.15
CA SER A 612 -10.48 -0.99 43.93
C SER A 612 -11.85 -1.68 44.02
N TYR A 613 -11.98 -2.76 44.79
CA TYR A 613 -13.24 -3.47 45.03
C TYR A 613 -14.38 -2.57 45.55
N THR A 614 -14.08 -1.42 46.15
CA THR A 614 -15.07 -0.43 46.60
C THR A 614 -15.84 0.23 45.44
N ARG A 615 -15.26 0.23 44.23
CA ARG A 615 -15.83 0.78 42.99
C ARG A 615 -16.57 -0.28 42.17
N ILE A 616 -17.41 -1.08 42.83
CA ILE A 616 -18.14 -2.17 42.18
C ILE A 616 -18.97 -1.72 40.96
N HIS A 617 -19.56 -0.53 41.01
CA HIS A 617 -20.38 0.01 39.92
C HIS A 617 -19.58 0.17 38.62
N ASP A 618 -18.35 0.69 38.71
CA ASP A 618 -17.47 0.86 37.55
C ASP A 618 -17.16 -0.50 36.90
N PHE A 619 -16.90 -1.54 37.70
CA PHE A 619 -16.62 -2.87 37.18
C PHE A 619 -17.86 -3.56 36.60
N LEU A 620 -19.05 -3.36 37.17
CA LEU A 620 -20.30 -3.84 36.60
C LEU A 620 -20.56 -3.19 35.24
N ASP A 621 -20.33 -1.88 35.12
CA ASP A 621 -20.45 -1.16 33.85
C ASP A 621 -19.43 -1.65 32.82
N VAL A 622 -18.18 -1.91 33.23
CA VAL A 622 -17.15 -2.54 32.37
C VAL A 622 -17.65 -3.91 31.88
N GLY A 623 -18.11 -4.77 32.78
CA GLY A 623 -18.62 -6.11 32.44
C GLY A 623 -19.81 -6.07 31.48
N SER A 624 -20.77 -5.18 31.75
CA SER A 624 -21.93 -4.95 30.89
C SER A 624 -21.50 -4.50 29.48
N ASN A 625 -20.52 -3.61 29.39
CA ASN A 625 -19.95 -3.16 28.13
C ASN A 625 -19.13 -4.26 27.41
N MET A 626 -18.46 -5.17 28.13
CA MET A 626 -17.82 -6.35 27.54
C MET A 626 -18.84 -7.30 26.91
N VAL A 627 -20.00 -7.52 27.55
CA VAL A 627 -21.08 -8.33 26.98
C VAL A 627 -21.68 -7.65 25.74
N ARG A 628 -21.98 -6.35 25.81
CA ARG A 628 -22.49 -5.57 24.67
C ARG A 628 -21.50 -5.49 23.49
N ALA A 629 -20.20 -5.53 23.77
CA ALA A 629 -19.15 -5.63 22.75
C ALA A 629 -19.10 -7.01 22.07
N GLY A 630 -19.76 -8.03 22.64
CA GLY A 630 -19.82 -9.39 22.11
C GLY A 630 -18.54 -10.20 22.30
N ILE A 631 -17.65 -9.80 23.24
CA ILE A 631 -16.36 -10.48 23.46
C ILE A 631 -16.44 -11.66 24.42
N VAL A 632 -17.50 -11.75 25.24
CA VAL A 632 -17.70 -12.81 26.24
C VAL A 632 -18.18 -14.14 25.61
N ASP A 633 -18.63 -14.10 24.35
CA ASP A 633 -19.42 -15.18 23.73
C ASP A 633 -18.72 -15.91 22.56
N GLN A 634 -17.41 -15.72 22.38
CA GLN A 634 -16.67 -16.24 21.21
C GLN A 634 -16.60 -17.79 21.12
N GLY A 635 -17.01 -18.52 22.16
CA GLY A 635 -16.89 -19.98 22.25
C GLY A 635 -18.11 -20.80 21.82
N LYS A 636 -19.29 -20.21 21.61
CA LYS A 636 -20.52 -20.95 21.24
C LYS A 636 -21.00 -20.49 19.87
N LYS A 637 -20.96 -21.38 18.87
CA LYS A 637 -21.46 -21.14 17.50
C LYS A 637 -22.86 -20.51 17.55
N ARG A 638 -23.00 -19.34 16.91
CA ARG A 638 -24.25 -18.61 16.67
C ARG A 638 -25.34 -19.52 16.11
N VAL A 639 -26.18 -20.06 16.99
CA VAL A 639 -27.51 -20.58 16.67
C VAL A 639 -28.43 -20.19 17.82
N SER A 640 -28.88 -18.94 17.87
CA SER A 640 -30.04 -18.56 18.67
C SER A 640 -30.79 -17.40 18.03
N VAL A 641 -32.12 -17.50 18.04
CA VAL A 641 -33.08 -16.65 17.33
C VAL A 641 -33.49 -15.42 18.17
N ASN A 642 -33.08 -15.34 19.44
CA ASN A 642 -33.46 -14.28 20.40
C ASN A 642 -32.25 -13.53 21.00
N VAL A 643 -31.59 -12.68 20.20
CA VAL A 643 -30.38 -11.93 20.58
C VAL A 643 -30.53 -11.07 21.86
N ALA A 644 -31.71 -10.49 22.09
CA ALA A 644 -31.93 -9.54 23.20
C ALA A 644 -32.19 -10.21 24.57
N GLU A 645 -32.76 -11.42 24.57
CA GLU A 645 -32.98 -12.19 25.81
C GLU A 645 -31.67 -12.85 26.26
N ASP A 646 -30.88 -13.35 25.31
CA ASP A 646 -29.55 -13.90 25.56
C ASP A 646 -28.60 -12.82 26.12
N GLU A 647 -28.60 -11.59 25.58
CA GLU A 647 -27.75 -10.50 26.05
C GLU A 647 -28.00 -10.15 27.53
N LYS A 648 -29.26 -10.06 27.96
CA LYS A 648 -29.62 -9.77 29.36
C LYS A 648 -29.16 -10.88 30.30
N ALA A 649 -29.38 -12.13 29.93
CA ALA A 649 -28.94 -13.27 30.72
C ALA A 649 -27.40 -13.31 30.88
N HIS A 650 -26.66 -12.93 29.83
CA HIS A 650 -25.21 -12.82 29.88
C HIS A 650 -24.73 -11.64 30.72
N ILE A 651 -25.42 -10.49 30.68
CA ILE A 651 -25.15 -9.36 31.57
C ILE A 651 -25.33 -9.80 33.02
N ASP A 652 -26.48 -10.39 33.37
CA ASP A 652 -26.77 -10.84 34.74
C ASP A 652 -25.73 -11.84 35.25
N THR A 653 -25.33 -12.80 34.41
CA THR A 653 -24.30 -13.79 34.76
C THR A 653 -22.93 -13.14 34.98
N THR A 654 -22.60 -12.15 34.15
CA THR A 654 -21.34 -11.38 34.26
C THR A 654 -21.33 -10.50 35.51
N GLU A 655 -22.45 -9.84 35.82
CA GLU A 655 -22.61 -9.02 37.03
C GLU A 655 -22.44 -9.86 38.31
N LYS A 656 -23.05 -11.05 38.36
CA LYS A 656 -22.88 -12.00 39.47
C LYS A 656 -21.42 -12.39 39.67
N ARG A 657 -20.74 -12.73 38.58
CA ARG A 657 -19.32 -13.09 38.60
C ARG A 657 -18.42 -11.95 39.07
N ILE A 658 -18.67 -10.72 38.61
CA ILE A 658 -17.91 -9.54 39.03
C ILE A 658 -18.16 -9.22 40.50
N THR A 659 -19.41 -9.32 40.96
CA THR A 659 -19.76 -9.14 42.37
C THR A 659 -19.02 -10.14 43.26
N ALA A 660 -18.96 -11.41 42.83
CA ALA A 660 -18.16 -12.43 43.52
C ALA A 660 -16.67 -12.05 43.58
N MET A 661 -16.06 -11.64 42.45
CA MET A 661 -14.64 -11.21 42.43
C MET A 661 -14.37 -10.02 43.37
N CYS A 662 -15.29 -9.05 43.46
CA CYS A 662 -15.16 -7.92 44.38
C CYS A 662 -15.25 -8.36 45.85
N ILE A 663 -16.13 -9.32 46.19
CA ILE A 663 -16.22 -9.90 47.54
C ILE A 663 -14.90 -10.61 47.89
N GLU A 664 -14.38 -11.45 46.99
CA GLU A 664 -13.11 -12.16 47.20
C GLU A 664 -11.94 -11.19 47.40
N ALA A 665 -11.89 -10.09 46.62
CA ALA A 665 -10.87 -9.06 46.75
C ALA A 665 -10.97 -8.29 48.09
N ALA A 666 -12.18 -7.93 48.51
CA ALA A 666 -12.41 -7.28 49.80
C ALA A 666 -11.96 -8.17 50.98
N LEU A 667 -12.26 -9.48 50.93
CA LEU A 667 -11.82 -10.45 51.94
C LEU A 667 -10.29 -10.62 51.96
N LYS A 668 -9.63 -10.60 50.80
CA LYS A 668 -8.16 -10.66 50.70
C LYS A 668 -7.45 -9.45 51.32
N GLU A 669 -8.08 -8.29 51.31
CA GLU A 669 -7.58 -7.05 51.94
C GLU A 669 -8.06 -6.87 53.40
N ASP A 670 -8.61 -7.93 54.01
CA ASP A 670 -9.14 -7.95 55.37
C ASP A 670 -10.30 -6.94 55.62
N ASP A 671 -11.04 -6.52 54.57
CA ASP A 671 -12.20 -5.62 54.63
C ASP A 671 -13.53 -6.39 54.56
N PHE A 672 -13.87 -7.02 55.68
CA PHE A 672 -15.08 -7.81 55.81
C PHE A 672 -16.37 -6.98 55.71
N GLU A 673 -16.39 -5.73 56.18
CA GLU A 673 -17.61 -4.91 56.19
C GLU A 673 -18.08 -4.60 54.77
N THR A 674 -17.16 -4.29 53.85
CA THR A 674 -17.50 -4.09 52.45
C THR A 674 -17.99 -5.39 51.80
N ALA A 675 -17.31 -6.51 52.04
CA ALA A 675 -17.72 -7.83 51.57
C ALA A 675 -19.14 -8.22 52.05
N TYR A 676 -19.41 -8.03 53.34
CA TYR A 676 -20.71 -8.25 53.97
C TYR A 676 -21.79 -7.38 53.31
N SER A 677 -21.51 -6.10 53.08
CA SER A 677 -22.45 -5.18 52.44
C SER A 677 -22.83 -5.61 51.02
N TYR A 678 -21.89 -6.17 50.24
CA TYR A 678 -22.16 -6.68 48.90
C TYR A 678 -22.96 -7.98 48.94
N VAL A 679 -22.67 -8.90 49.86
CA VAL A 679 -23.46 -10.13 50.04
C VAL A 679 -24.91 -9.79 50.39
N VAL A 680 -25.13 -8.90 51.36
CA VAL A 680 -26.48 -8.54 51.81
C VAL A 680 -27.22 -7.73 50.74
N ASN A 681 -26.63 -6.67 50.20
CA ASN A 681 -27.38 -5.76 49.31
C ASN A 681 -27.54 -6.28 47.88
N ARG A 682 -26.60 -7.11 47.38
CA ARG A 682 -26.60 -7.55 45.97
C ARG A 682 -27.01 -9.01 45.82
N LEU A 683 -26.44 -9.91 46.62
CA LEU A 683 -26.73 -11.35 46.52
C LEU A 683 -28.05 -11.72 47.22
N SER A 684 -28.36 -11.11 48.36
CA SER A 684 -29.59 -11.45 49.11
C SER A 684 -30.86 -10.81 48.54
N GLY A 685 -30.77 -9.61 47.96
CA GLY A 685 -31.90 -8.90 47.32
C GLY A 685 -32.30 -9.43 45.93
N GLN A 686 -31.50 -10.31 45.32
CA GLN A 686 -31.81 -10.90 44.01
C GLN A 686 -32.77 -12.09 44.07
N VAL A 687 -33.00 -12.67 45.27
CA VAL A 687 -33.89 -13.82 45.46
C VAL A 687 -35.36 -13.46 45.16
N ASP A 688 -35.77 -12.20 45.42
CA ASP A 688 -37.16 -11.75 45.21
C ASP A 688 -37.48 -11.40 43.74
N ARG A 689 -36.46 -11.22 42.88
CA ARG A 689 -36.65 -10.94 41.45
C ARG A 689 -36.70 -12.19 40.57
N SER A 690 -36.35 -13.35 41.12
CA SER A 690 -36.19 -14.59 40.35
C SER A 690 -37.48 -15.40 40.18
N THR A 691 -38.63 -14.91 40.64
CA THR A 691 -39.92 -15.63 40.56
C THR A 691 -40.60 -15.58 39.18
N THR A 692 -40.02 -14.92 38.16
CA THR A 692 -40.63 -14.82 36.82
C THR A 692 -39.76 -15.20 35.62
N ALA A 693 -38.57 -15.80 35.79
CA ALA A 693 -37.76 -16.27 34.65
C ALA A 693 -37.54 -17.79 34.69
N SER A 694 -38.47 -18.52 34.06
CA SER A 694 -38.49 -19.97 33.92
C SER A 694 -37.75 -20.48 32.68
N VAL A 695 -36.60 -19.92 32.29
CA VAL A 695 -35.71 -20.50 31.25
C VAL A 695 -34.26 -20.09 31.53
N ALA A 696 -33.34 -21.05 31.41
CA ALA A 696 -31.88 -21.01 31.63
C ALA A 696 -31.38 -21.19 33.08
N LYS A 697 -31.33 -22.46 33.52
CA LYS A 697 -30.37 -22.92 34.55
C LYS A 697 -28.94 -22.82 34.01
N LEU A 698 -28.35 -21.62 34.00
CA LEU A 698 -26.91 -21.51 34.17
C LEU A 698 -26.67 -21.61 35.67
N GLU A 699 -26.02 -22.69 36.11
CA GLU A 699 -25.65 -22.89 37.52
C GLU A 699 -24.87 -21.66 37.99
N ASP A 700 -25.43 -20.93 38.95
CA ASP A 700 -24.83 -19.71 39.50
C ASP A 700 -23.65 -20.08 40.41
N ASP A 701 -22.55 -20.49 39.82
CA ASP A 701 -21.40 -21.07 40.52
C ASP A 701 -20.57 -20.06 41.33
N TRP A 702 -20.79 -18.76 41.12
CA TRP A 702 -19.96 -17.70 41.69
C TRP A 702 -20.60 -17.11 42.96
N SER A 703 -21.90 -16.85 42.94
CA SER A 703 -22.60 -16.12 44.00
C SER A 703 -22.61 -16.87 45.33
N TRP A 704 -22.91 -18.17 45.32
CA TRP A 704 -22.93 -18.96 46.57
C TRP A 704 -21.52 -19.19 47.13
N ARG A 705 -20.49 -19.32 46.28
CA ARG A 705 -19.09 -19.47 46.70
C ARG A 705 -18.58 -18.22 47.39
N ALA A 706 -18.86 -17.04 46.83
CA ALA A 706 -18.48 -15.77 47.43
C ALA A 706 -19.16 -15.57 48.80
N ALA A 707 -20.46 -15.88 48.92
CA ALA A 707 -21.18 -15.80 50.19
C ALA A 707 -20.66 -16.81 51.23
N LEU A 708 -20.30 -18.03 50.81
CA LEU A 708 -19.67 -19.02 51.67
C LEU A 708 -18.30 -18.56 52.17
N GLN A 709 -17.44 -18.04 51.29
CA GLN A 709 -16.13 -17.52 51.66
C GLN A 709 -16.23 -16.35 52.64
N ALA A 710 -17.19 -15.43 52.45
CA ALA A 710 -17.46 -14.38 53.42
C ALA A 710 -17.89 -14.97 54.78
N GLY A 711 -18.77 -15.98 54.80
CA GLY A 711 -19.18 -16.67 56.02
C GLY A 711 -18.06 -17.45 56.74
N GLN A 712 -17.08 -17.95 55.97
CA GLN A 712 -15.90 -18.66 56.50
C GLN A 712 -14.81 -17.71 57.02
N TYR A 713 -14.87 -16.43 56.69
CA TYR A 713 -13.87 -15.44 57.07
C TYR A 713 -13.75 -15.32 58.61
N ILE A 714 -12.52 -15.35 59.11
CA ILE A 714 -12.22 -15.22 60.54
C ILE A 714 -11.48 -13.91 60.74
N ARG A 715 -11.89 -13.11 61.73
CA ARG A 715 -11.21 -11.85 61.99
C ARG A 715 -9.79 -12.07 62.46
N THR A 716 -8.87 -11.32 61.87
CA THR A 716 -7.49 -11.20 62.30
C THR A 716 -7.23 -9.79 62.84
N ALA A 717 -6.07 -9.56 63.46
CA ALA A 717 -5.66 -8.24 63.93
C ALA A 717 -5.56 -7.18 62.81
N ARG A 718 -5.54 -7.60 61.53
CA ARG A 718 -5.46 -6.74 60.35
C ARG A 718 -6.84 -6.32 59.81
N THR A 719 -7.91 -6.90 60.33
CA THR A 719 -9.28 -6.59 59.89
C THR A 719 -9.63 -5.13 60.09
N VAL A 720 -10.19 -4.54 59.03
CA VAL A 720 -10.73 -3.18 59.08
C VAL A 720 -11.85 -3.15 60.11
N ARG A 721 -11.76 -2.22 61.07
CA ARG A 721 -12.77 -2.07 62.11
C ARG A 721 -13.99 -1.29 61.57
N PRO A 722 -15.21 -1.61 62.02
CA PRO A 722 -16.39 -0.87 61.62
C PRO A 722 -16.27 0.61 61.99
N THR A 723 -16.57 1.50 61.05
CA THR A 723 -16.58 2.96 61.25
C THR A 723 -17.84 3.46 61.95
N HIS A 724 -18.93 2.69 61.91
CA HIS A 724 -20.19 2.97 62.60
C HIS A 724 -20.64 1.74 63.41
N LEU A 725 -20.80 1.90 64.72
CA LEU A 725 -21.64 1.01 65.53
C LEU A 725 -23.08 1.51 65.38
N GLY A 726 -23.88 0.83 64.58
CA GLY A 726 -25.34 0.99 64.60
C GLY A 726 -25.94 0.37 65.87
N ASN A 727 -27.25 0.11 65.88
CA ASN A 727 -27.99 -0.50 66.99
C ASN A 727 -27.66 -1.99 67.27
N ALA A 728 -26.48 -2.47 66.88
CA ALA A 728 -26.02 -3.85 67.09
C ALA A 728 -25.15 -3.96 68.36
N SER A 729 -24.90 -5.18 68.85
CA SER A 729 -24.08 -5.46 70.04
C SER A 729 -22.79 -4.62 70.08
N GLY A 730 -22.46 -4.08 71.25
CA GLY A 730 -21.24 -3.31 71.48
C GLY A 730 -19.96 -4.14 71.31
N ASN A 731 -20.08 -5.48 71.32
CA ASN A 731 -18.99 -6.40 71.13
C ASN A 731 -18.77 -6.74 69.64
N LEU A 732 -17.58 -6.38 69.15
CA LEU A 732 -17.16 -6.53 67.77
C LEU A 732 -17.11 -8.00 67.30
N ASP A 733 -16.85 -8.96 68.20
CA ASP A 733 -16.74 -10.37 67.85
C ASP A 733 -18.12 -11.00 67.67
N ILE A 734 -19.08 -10.61 68.52
CA ILE A 734 -20.48 -11.07 68.44
C ILE A 734 -21.14 -10.53 67.18
N ARG A 735 -20.99 -9.22 66.90
CA ARG A 735 -21.46 -8.61 65.64
C ARG A 735 -20.90 -9.32 64.41
N HIS A 736 -19.60 -9.66 64.43
CA HIS A 736 -18.97 -10.35 63.30
C HIS A 736 -19.50 -11.78 63.11
N LEU A 737 -19.76 -12.51 64.20
CA LEU A 737 -20.37 -13.84 64.15
C LEU A 737 -21.80 -13.78 63.61
N GLU A 738 -22.60 -12.79 63.99
CA GLU A 738 -23.93 -12.53 63.43
C GLU A 738 -23.86 -12.27 61.92
N GLN A 739 -22.98 -11.35 61.49
CA GLN A 739 -22.78 -11.04 60.07
C GLN A 739 -22.33 -12.26 59.25
N ARG A 740 -21.48 -13.14 59.82
CA ARG A 740 -21.08 -14.40 59.18
C ARG A 740 -22.25 -15.37 59.02
N ILE A 741 -23.09 -15.51 60.04
CA ILE A 741 -24.30 -16.33 59.98
C ILE A 741 -25.23 -15.83 58.88
N ASP A 742 -25.37 -14.51 58.73
CA ASP A 742 -26.16 -13.90 57.65
C ASP A 742 -25.58 -14.18 56.25
N CYS A 743 -24.26 -14.11 56.07
CA CYS A 743 -23.60 -14.51 54.83
C CYS A 743 -23.82 -16.00 54.52
N LEU A 744 -23.66 -16.89 55.51
CA LEU A 744 -23.87 -18.33 55.35
C LEU A 744 -25.35 -18.66 55.07
N ALA A 745 -26.29 -17.95 55.69
CA ALA A 745 -27.72 -18.07 55.41
C ALA A 745 -28.05 -17.65 53.98
N THR A 746 -27.36 -16.64 53.46
CA THR A 746 -27.49 -16.20 52.06
C THR A 746 -26.87 -17.24 51.11
N ALA A 747 -25.72 -17.83 51.46
CA ALA A 747 -25.12 -18.94 50.71
C ALA A 747 -26.05 -20.16 50.63
N LEU A 748 -26.70 -20.55 51.73
CA LEU A 748 -27.67 -21.67 51.75
C LEU A 748 -28.87 -21.47 50.82
N ARG A 749 -29.30 -20.21 50.62
CA ARG A 749 -30.44 -19.89 49.74
C ARG A 749 -30.10 -20.02 48.25
N ILE A 750 -28.85 -19.77 47.88
CA ILE A 750 -28.40 -19.68 46.48
C ILE A 750 -27.69 -20.96 46.02
N ALA A 751 -27.08 -21.71 46.94
CA ALA A 751 -26.24 -22.86 46.60
C ALA A 751 -27.01 -24.03 45.96
N PRO A 752 -26.37 -24.78 45.05
CA PRO A 752 -26.94 -26.02 44.52
C PRO A 752 -27.02 -27.10 45.61
N PRO A 753 -27.95 -28.06 45.47
CA PRO A 753 -28.20 -29.07 46.51
C PRO A 753 -26.98 -29.93 46.86
N SER A 754 -26.04 -30.09 45.92
CA SER A 754 -24.79 -30.81 46.12
C SER A 754 -23.85 -30.18 47.15
N GLN A 755 -23.94 -28.86 47.37
CA GLN A 755 -23.00 -28.09 48.22
C GLN A 755 -23.58 -27.72 49.59
N LEU A 756 -24.87 -27.99 49.83
CA LEU A 756 -25.55 -27.61 51.06
C LEU A 756 -24.93 -28.21 52.33
N GLN A 757 -24.39 -29.44 52.26
CA GLN A 757 -23.78 -30.11 53.41
C GLN A 757 -22.54 -29.38 53.92
N GLU A 758 -21.72 -28.85 53.01
CA GLU A 758 -20.53 -28.08 53.38
C GLU A 758 -20.91 -26.78 54.07
N ILE A 759 -21.88 -26.05 53.49
CA ILE A 759 -22.35 -24.77 54.02
C ILE A 759 -23.00 -24.97 55.40
N LEU A 760 -23.86 -25.98 55.57
CA LEU A 760 -24.52 -26.30 56.85
C LEU A 760 -23.52 -26.66 57.96
N LYS A 761 -22.42 -27.34 57.62
CA LYS A 761 -21.35 -27.65 58.59
C LYS A 761 -20.69 -26.37 59.10
N THR A 762 -20.40 -25.43 58.21
CA THR A 762 -19.84 -24.12 58.61
C THR A 762 -20.85 -23.26 59.37
N PHE A 763 -22.13 -23.31 58.98
CA PHE A 763 -23.21 -22.60 59.65
C PHE A 763 -23.38 -23.03 61.10
N ARG A 764 -23.50 -24.34 61.36
CA ARG A 764 -23.63 -24.88 62.72
C ARG A 764 -22.44 -24.51 63.61
N ARG A 765 -21.22 -24.57 63.05
CA ARG A 765 -20.01 -24.19 63.78
C ARG A 765 -20.01 -22.70 64.15
N CYS A 766 -20.48 -21.82 63.27
CA CYS A 766 -20.62 -20.39 63.57
C CYS A 766 -21.73 -20.13 64.60
N GLU A 767 -22.84 -20.88 64.55
CA GLU A 767 -23.94 -20.79 65.52
C GLU A 767 -23.48 -21.19 66.93
N GLU A 768 -22.77 -22.32 67.06
CA GLU A 768 -22.16 -22.75 68.33
C GLU A 768 -21.15 -21.72 68.88
N GLN A 769 -20.36 -21.09 67.99
CA GLN A 769 -19.42 -20.02 68.37
C GLN A 769 -20.14 -18.76 68.85
N LEU A 770 -21.26 -18.38 68.21
CA LEU A 770 -22.08 -17.23 68.63
C LEU A 770 -22.74 -17.51 69.98
N ASP A 771 -23.31 -18.70 70.18
CA ASP A 771 -23.93 -19.10 71.45
C ASP A 771 -22.91 -19.09 72.59
N SER A 772 -21.70 -19.59 72.35
CA SER A 772 -20.60 -19.54 73.33
C SER A 772 -20.16 -18.11 73.64
N ALA A 773 -20.08 -17.23 72.63
CA ALA A 773 -19.65 -15.84 72.81
C ALA A 773 -20.71 -15.01 73.55
N LEU A 774 -22.00 -15.24 73.28
CA LEU A 774 -23.11 -14.62 74.01
C LEU A 774 -23.17 -15.10 75.47
N GLN A 775 -22.92 -16.40 75.72
CA GLN A 775 -22.82 -16.92 77.08
C GLN A 775 -21.64 -16.33 77.85
N GLU A 776 -20.48 -16.14 77.19
CA GLU A 776 -19.31 -15.51 77.79
C GLU A 776 -19.52 -14.01 78.05
N GLU A 777 -20.20 -13.28 77.15
CA GLU A 777 -20.60 -11.89 77.38
C GLU A 777 -21.59 -11.77 78.53
N ALA A 778 -22.63 -12.60 78.58
CA ALA A 778 -23.59 -12.63 79.69
C ALA A 778 -22.93 -13.01 81.02
N ALA A 779 -21.94 -13.91 81.01
CA ALA A 779 -21.14 -14.23 82.18
C ALA A 779 -20.24 -13.07 82.61
N ARG A 780 -19.59 -12.36 81.66
CA ARG A 780 -18.81 -11.16 81.97
C ARG A 780 -19.66 -10.01 82.46
N GLU A 781 -20.86 -9.80 81.92
CA GLU A 781 -21.81 -8.81 82.44
C GLU A 781 -22.24 -9.18 83.86
N ALA A 782 -22.56 -10.46 84.12
CA ALA A 782 -22.87 -10.94 85.46
C ALA A 782 -21.69 -10.80 86.44
N ASP A 783 -20.45 -11.03 85.99
CA ASP A 783 -19.23 -10.86 86.78
C ASP A 783 -18.91 -9.37 87.02
N LEU A 784 -19.16 -8.50 86.03
CA LEU A 784 -19.03 -7.04 86.18
C LEU A 784 -20.12 -6.47 87.10
N ASP A 785 -21.35 -6.99 87.03
CA ASP A 785 -22.43 -6.65 87.96
C ASP A 785 -22.14 -7.15 89.38
N ALA A 786 -21.53 -8.33 89.51
CA ALA A 786 -21.05 -8.87 90.79
C ALA A 786 -19.85 -8.07 91.34
N ALA A 787 -18.89 -7.67 90.49
CA ALA A 787 -17.75 -6.83 90.88
C ALA A 787 -18.18 -5.38 91.21
N ALA A 788 -19.17 -4.83 90.50
CA ALA A 788 -19.81 -3.55 90.83
C ALA A 788 -20.59 -3.63 92.15
N ALA A 789 -21.13 -4.79 92.51
CA ALA A 789 -21.72 -5.05 93.82
C ALA A 789 -20.67 -5.17 94.94
N ASP A 790 -19.46 -5.68 94.65
CA ASP A 790 -18.36 -5.87 95.63
C ASP A 790 -17.49 -4.61 95.84
N ILE A 791 -17.49 -3.67 94.88
CA ILE A 791 -16.79 -2.36 94.97
C ILE A 791 -17.59 -1.30 95.77
N ASN A 792 -18.74 -1.66 96.35
CA ASN A 792 -19.53 -0.78 97.23
C ASN A 792 -19.00 -0.68 98.70
N SER A 793 -17.73 -1.01 98.96
CA SER A 793 -17.16 -0.89 100.32
C SER A 793 -15.77 -0.26 100.47
N GLY A 794 -15.24 0.48 99.48
CA GLY A 794 -14.01 1.25 99.71
C GLY A 794 -13.50 2.10 98.54
N MET A 795 -14.03 3.30 98.39
CA MET A 795 -13.54 4.34 97.46
C MET A 795 -12.41 5.18 98.09
N PRO A 796 -11.50 5.79 97.30
CA PRO A 796 -11.16 7.19 97.58
C PRO A 796 -10.97 8.07 96.34
N GLY A 797 -11.74 9.18 96.31
CA GLY A 797 -11.63 10.32 95.39
C GLY A 797 -12.97 10.62 94.69
N GLY A 798 -13.88 11.44 95.19
CA GLY A 798 -13.77 12.47 96.23
C GLY A 798 -13.32 13.81 95.64
N PHE A 799 -14.26 14.63 95.17
CA PHE A 799 -14.19 16.08 95.37
C PHE A 799 -15.59 16.69 95.53
N ASP A 800 -15.65 17.56 96.52
CA ASP A 800 -16.79 18.09 97.25
C ASP A 800 -17.48 19.32 96.61
N ALA A 801 -18.71 19.53 97.11
CA ALA A 801 -19.32 20.80 97.50
C ALA A 801 -19.68 21.90 96.46
N VAL A 802 -21.01 22.09 96.26
CA VAL A 802 -21.87 23.27 96.64
C VAL A 802 -21.37 24.69 96.25
N PRO A 803 -22.23 25.72 95.99
CA PRO A 803 -23.60 25.81 95.42
C PRO A 803 -23.71 26.82 94.24
N THR A 804 -24.83 26.89 93.54
CA THR A 804 -25.71 28.09 93.44
C THR A 804 -26.73 28.01 92.30
N ALA A 805 -27.93 28.51 92.63
CA ALA A 805 -28.99 29.03 91.76
C ALA A 805 -29.65 28.05 90.77
N ALA A 806 -30.95 28.06 90.51
CA ALA A 806 -32.16 28.65 91.06
C ALA A 806 -33.27 28.20 90.08
N ARG A 807 -34.52 28.19 90.55
CA ARG A 807 -35.78 28.16 89.78
C ARG A 807 -36.23 26.78 89.28
N SER A 808 -37.15 26.14 90.01
CA SER A 808 -38.63 26.25 89.88
C SER A 808 -39.11 25.54 88.59
N SER A 809 -40.05 24.60 88.58
CA SER A 809 -41.23 24.45 89.43
C SER A 809 -41.82 23.04 89.27
N LYS A 810 -42.09 22.39 90.40
CA LYS A 810 -43.23 21.45 90.60
C LYS A 810 -44.55 22.12 90.10
N PRO A 811 -45.66 21.42 89.81
CA PRO A 811 -46.20 20.44 90.78
C PRO A 811 -47.12 19.29 90.31
N VAL A 812 -47.18 18.29 91.21
CA VAL A 812 -48.37 17.58 91.74
C VAL A 812 -49.10 16.64 90.76
N GLY A 813 -49.24 15.34 91.01
CA GLY A 813 -49.39 14.52 92.24
C GLY A 813 -50.59 13.57 92.00
N PRO A 814 -51.03 12.71 92.94
CA PRO A 814 -50.36 12.20 94.13
C PRO A 814 -50.53 10.66 94.36
N GLN A 815 -49.66 10.14 95.24
CA GLN A 815 -49.89 9.20 96.36
C GLN A 815 -50.91 8.05 96.26
N GLN A 816 -50.50 6.84 96.67
CA GLN A 816 -50.60 6.31 98.06
C GLN A 816 -50.07 4.85 98.05
N THR A 817 -48.94 4.51 98.68
CA THR A 817 -48.72 4.13 100.09
C THR A 817 -49.68 3.09 100.68
N ARG A 818 -49.14 1.89 100.99
CA ARG A 818 -49.15 1.17 102.30
C ARG A 818 -48.41 -0.17 102.12
N SER A 819 -47.22 -0.37 102.71
CA SER A 819 -46.96 -0.98 104.05
C SER A 819 -47.69 -2.32 104.25
N SER A 820 -47.12 -3.44 104.69
CA SER A 820 -45.84 -3.77 105.36
C SER A 820 -45.89 -5.27 105.72
N ALA A 821 -44.73 -5.95 105.74
CA ALA A 821 -44.36 -7.14 106.54
C ALA A 821 -45.25 -8.42 106.49
N GLY A 822 -44.75 -9.65 106.36
CA GLY A 822 -43.38 -10.15 106.36
C GLY A 822 -43.33 -11.69 106.22
N THR A 823 -42.09 -12.20 106.21
CA THR A 823 -41.63 -13.56 106.53
C THR A 823 -41.88 -14.73 105.56
N SER A 824 -40.87 -14.93 104.71
CA SER A 824 -40.10 -16.17 104.49
C SER A 824 -40.77 -17.44 103.93
N LYS A 825 -40.45 -17.75 102.67
CA LYS A 825 -39.66 -18.94 102.32
C LYS A 825 -38.98 -18.72 100.96
N ALA A 826 -37.66 -18.86 100.96
CA ALA A 826 -36.81 -18.80 99.78
C ALA A 826 -36.98 -20.06 98.90
N GLY A 827 -36.84 -19.88 97.59
CA GLY A 827 -36.69 -20.97 96.63
C GLY A 827 -37.02 -20.53 95.20
N ASP A 828 -35.97 -20.15 94.48
CA ASP A 828 -35.85 -20.04 93.01
C ASP A 828 -36.81 -19.12 92.26
N ASP A 829 -36.34 -17.90 92.00
CA ASP A 829 -36.77 -17.12 90.85
C ASP A 829 -35.52 -16.50 90.18
N ALA A 830 -35.00 -17.20 89.18
CA ALA A 830 -34.14 -16.64 88.14
C ALA A 830 -34.79 -16.99 86.79
N PRO A 831 -34.86 -16.04 85.84
CA PRO A 831 -35.66 -16.20 84.62
C PRO A 831 -35.11 -17.33 83.74
N MET A 832 -35.97 -18.31 83.45
CA MET A 832 -35.64 -19.53 82.73
C MET A 832 -35.13 -19.29 81.30
N SER A 833 -34.05 -20.00 80.96
CA SER A 833 -33.37 -19.94 79.68
C SER A 833 -34.12 -20.69 78.57
N LEU A 834 -34.12 -20.10 77.37
CA LEU A 834 -34.80 -20.53 76.12
C LEU A 834 -34.41 -21.95 75.64
N PHE A 835 -33.35 -22.54 76.22
CA PHE A 835 -32.92 -23.90 75.91
C PHE A 835 -33.69 -25.01 76.67
N ASP A 836 -34.33 -24.71 77.80
CA ASP A 836 -35.11 -25.72 78.56
C ASP A 836 -36.47 -26.02 77.91
N LEU A 837 -37.08 -25.06 77.21
CA LEU A 837 -38.29 -25.27 76.42
C LEU A 837 -38.04 -26.07 75.13
N SER A 838 -36.81 -25.99 74.57
CA SER A 838 -36.40 -26.76 73.38
C SER A 838 -36.15 -28.24 73.67
N ARG A 839 -35.66 -28.57 74.88
CA ARG A 839 -35.50 -29.96 75.35
C ARG A 839 -36.82 -30.62 75.77
N ALA A 840 -37.76 -29.84 76.29
CA ALA A 840 -39.10 -30.32 76.62
C ALA A 840 -39.94 -30.62 75.36
N THR A 841 -39.76 -29.86 74.28
CA THR A 841 -40.47 -30.06 72.99
C THR A 841 -39.85 -31.15 72.12
N ALA A 842 -38.53 -31.33 72.16
CA ALA A 842 -37.84 -32.44 71.44
C ALA A 842 -38.18 -33.84 71.99
N ARG A 843 -38.59 -33.97 73.25
CA ARG A 843 -39.05 -35.25 73.84
C ARG A 843 -40.51 -35.58 73.54
N ALA A 844 -41.30 -34.63 73.03
CA ALA A 844 -42.68 -34.84 72.62
C ALA A 844 -42.82 -35.28 71.14
N ALA A 845 -41.86 -34.92 70.28
CA ALA A 845 -41.89 -35.27 68.84
C ALA A 845 -41.46 -36.72 68.53
N SER A 846 -40.75 -37.41 69.44
CA SER A 846 -40.31 -38.80 69.25
C SER A 846 -41.37 -39.85 69.61
N ARG A 847 -42.60 -39.45 69.95
CA ARG A 847 -43.71 -40.37 70.28
C ARG A 847 -44.78 -40.53 69.18
N ASN A 848 -44.72 -39.75 68.09
CA ASN A 848 -45.72 -39.83 67.01
C ASN A 848 -45.28 -40.62 65.76
N PHE A 849 -44.10 -41.26 65.79
CA PHE A 849 -43.62 -42.12 64.68
C PHE A 849 -44.12 -43.58 64.75
N ALA A 850 -44.94 -43.95 65.74
CA ALA A 850 -45.44 -45.32 65.92
C ALA A 850 -46.92 -45.51 65.53
N ALA A 851 -47.49 -44.62 64.70
CA ALA A 851 -48.92 -44.64 64.37
C ALA A 851 -49.24 -44.40 62.87
N LEU A 852 -48.39 -44.84 61.94
CA LEU A 852 -48.68 -44.82 60.49
C LEU A 852 -48.24 -46.10 59.77
N SER A 853 -48.37 -47.26 60.42
CA SER A 853 -48.38 -48.57 59.75
C SER A 853 -49.79 -49.00 59.36
N THR A 854 -50.61 -48.08 58.82
CA THR A 854 -51.98 -48.38 58.38
C THR A 854 -52.50 -47.27 57.48
N LEU A 855 -52.14 -47.27 56.18
CA LEU A 855 -53.07 -46.92 55.11
C LEU A 855 -52.45 -47.18 53.73
N GLN A 856 -52.55 -48.43 53.33
CA GLN A 856 -52.36 -48.88 51.97
C GLN A 856 -53.77 -49.19 51.46
N GLN A 857 -54.47 -48.23 50.83
CA GLN A 857 -55.65 -48.43 49.98
C GLN A 857 -56.26 -47.09 49.50
N SER A 858 -56.84 -47.13 48.28
CA SER A 858 -57.62 -46.09 47.55
C SER A 858 -56.78 -45.07 46.76
N ALA A 859 -56.68 -45.17 45.42
CA ALA A 859 -57.69 -44.78 44.40
C ALA A 859 -58.22 -43.36 44.64
N GLY A 860 -58.23 -42.39 43.73
CA GLY A 860 -57.99 -42.29 42.29
C GLY A 860 -58.68 -40.99 41.84
N GLY A 861 -58.26 -40.39 40.72
CA GLY A 861 -59.15 -39.54 39.91
C GLY A 861 -59.00 -38.01 39.94
N LYS A 862 -58.72 -37.49 38.74
CA LYS A 862 -59.29 -36.31 38.05
C LYS A 862 -58.98 -34.86 38.51
N ALA A 863 -58.12 -34.24 37.69
CA ALA A 863 -58.27 -32.99 36.92
C ALA A 863 -59.40 -32.00 37.26
N LEU A 864 -59.05 -30.70 37.30
CA LEU A 864 -59.58 -29.65 36.40
C LEU A 864 -58.78 -28.34 36.54
N THR A 865 -58.64 -27.66 35.41
CA THR A 865 -57.95 -26.40 35.11
C THR A 865 -58.92 -25.18 35.27
N PRO A 866 -58.64 -23.93 34.81
CA PRO A 866 -58.08 -22.85 35.63
C PRO A 866 -58.86 -21.50 35.47
N ALA A 867 -58.23 -20.42 35.96
CA ALA A 867 -58.37 -19.01 35.52
C ALA A 867 -59.40 -18.11 36.29
N PRO A 868 -59.33 -16.77 36.13
CA PRO A 868 -58.22 -15.94 36.62
C PRO A 868 -58.69 -14.63 37.32
N ALA A 869 -57.68 -13.85 37.71
CA ALA A 869 -57.64 -12.51 38.27
C ALA A 869 -58.76 -11.50 37.94
N SER A 870 -59.03 -10.62 38.91
CA SER A 870 -59.43 -9.23 38.66
C SER A 870 -58.81 -8.32 39.71
N ALA A 871 -58.11 -7.31 39.20
CA ALA A 871 -57.59 -6.17 39.93
C ALA A 871 -58.71 -5.16 40.21
N ALA A 872 -58.54 -4.32 41.25
CA ALA A 872 -58.49 -2.85 41.15
C ALA A 872 -58.99 -2.11 42.42
N LEU A 873 -58.11 -1.24 42.92
CA LEU A 873 -58.33 0.17 43.37
C LEU A 873 -58.75 0.53 44.82
N VAL A 874 -57.81 1.27 45.48
CA VAL A 874 -57.96 2.57 46.22
C VAL A 874 -58.49 2.47 47.68
N PRO A 875 -58.11 3.34 48.67
CA PRO A 875 -57.44 4.66 48.66
C PRO A 875 -56.29 4.89 49.68
N ILE A 876 -55.74 6.10 49.60
CA ILE A 876 -54.90 6.81 50.58
C ILE A 876 -55.73 7.25 51.79
N SER A 877 -55.24 7.05 53.02
CA SER A 877 -55.49 7.91 54.18
C SER A 877 -54.45 7.67 55.28
N ASP A 878 -53.86 8.75 55.77
CA ASP A 878 -53.17 8.85 57.05
C ASP A 878 -54.10 8.46 58.21
N GLY A 879 -53.54 7.85 59.25
CA GLY A 879 -54.26 7.43 60.44
C GLY A 879 -53.38 6.64 61.39
N ASP A 880 -52.68 7.38 62.26
CA ASP A 880 -51.87 6.92 63.37
C ASP A 880 -52.74 6.15 64.37
N LEU A 881 -52.56 4.82 64.48
CA LEU A 881 -53.14 3.99 65.53
C LEU A 881 -52.15 2.87 65.91
N HIS A 882 -51.74 2.91 67.18
CA HIS A 882 -51.09 1.86 67.93
C HIS A 882 -51.84 0.53 67.80
N ASP A 883 -51.13 -0.52 67.37
CA ASP A 883 -51.58 -1.90 67.59
C ASP A 883 -50.37 -2.77 68.00
N ASP A 884 -50.47 -3.29 69.22
CA ASP A 884 -49.52 -4.18 69.89
C ASP A 884 -49.64 -5.58 69.25
N TYR A 885 -48.79 -5.88 68.28
CA TYR A 885 -48.51 -7.25 67.83
C TYR A 885 -47.09 -7.64 68.26
N PRO A 886 -46.91 -8.77 68.97
CA PRO A 886 -45.58 -9.24 69.35
C PRO A 886 -44.78 -9.55 68.07
N ARG A 887 -43.69 -8.82 67.87
CA ARG A 887 -42.71 -9.08 66.81
C ARG A 887 -42.20 -10.52 66.91
N ALA A 888 -42.69 -11.38 66.03
CA ALA A 888 -42.03 -12.65 65.76
C ALA A 888 -40.59 -12.36 65.31
N ARG A 889 -39.61 -13.01 65.93
CA ARG A 889 -38.19 -12.83 65.60
C ARG A 889 -37.95 -13.36 64.18
N LYS A 890 -37.18 -12.62 63.36
CA LYS A 890 -36.83 -12.98 61.96
C LYS A 890 -36.33 -14.42 61.80
N ARG A 891 -35.73 -15.01 62.84
CA ARG A 891 -35.33 -16.42 62.90
C ARG A 891 -36.50 -17.40 62.71
N ASP A 892 -37.66 -17.11 63.28
CA ASP A 892 -38.82 -18.00 63.25
C ASP A 892 -39.56 -17.90 61.90
N GLN A 893 -39.55 -16.73 61.25
CA GLN A 893 -40.03 -16.56 59.87
C GLN A 893 -39.15 -17.29 58.84
N LEU A 894 -37.83 -17.32 59.06
CA LEU A 894 -36.88 -18.04 58.22
C LEU A 894 -36.99 -19.56 58.37
N ARG A 895 -37.30 -20.03 59.59
CA ARG A 895 -37.56 -21.45 59.86
C ARG A 895 -38.86 -21.92 59.18
N ASP A 896 -39.92 -21.11 59.19
CA ASP A 896 -41.18 -21.42 58.49
C ASP A 896 -41.04 -21.38 56.96
N ALA A 897 -40.24 -20.46 56.40
CA ALA A 897 -39.96 -20.41 54.96
C ALA A 897 -39.09 -21.60 54.47
N ALA A 898 -38.12 -22.04 55.29
CA ALA A 898 -37.28 -23.21 54.99
C ALA A 898 -38.06 -24.53 55.12
N MET A 899 -39.03 -24.62 56.03
CA MET A 899 -39.90 -25.79 56.19
C MET A 899 -41.02 -25.84 55.15
N GLY A 900 -41.52 -24.68 54.69
CA GLY A 900 -42.55 -24.58 53.65
C GLY A 900 -42.06 -24.97 52.24
N THR A 901 -40.75 -24.86 51.97
CA THR A 901 -40.15 -25.26 50.69
C THR A 901 -39.72 -26.73 50.65
N LEU A 902 -39.40 -27.34 51.79
CA LEU A 902 -39.04 -28.76 51.89
C LEU A 902 -40.24 -29.72 51.86
N THR A 903 -41.47 -29.23 52.08
CA THR A 903 -42.70 -30.04 52.08
C THR A 903 -43.40 -30.11 50.72
N SER A 904 -42.92 -29.39 49.70
CA SER A 904 -43.52 -29.34 48.35
C SER A 904 -42.80 -30.21 47.29
N GLY A 905 -41.65 -30.82 47.63
CA GLY A 905 -40.74 -31.42 46.63
C GLY A 905 -40.39 -32.89 46.79
N VAL A 906 -41.10 -33.69 47.59
CA VAL A 906 -40.75 -35.10 47.84
C VAL A 906 -41.60 -36.03 46.96
N GLY A 907 -41.23 -36.16 45.68
CA GLY A 907 -41.93 -37.00 44.71
C GLY A 907 -41.07 -37.85 43.78
N TRP A 908 -39.74 -37.81 43.86
CA TRP A 908 -38.86 -38.48 42.87
C TRP A 908 -37.78 -39.41 43.45
N LEU A 909 -37.86 -39.80 44.73
CA LEU A 909 -36.83 -40.65 45.36
C LEU A 909 -37.35 -42.05 45.74
N ILE A 910 -37.94 -42.77 44.79
CA ILE A 910 -38.03 -44.25 44.81
C ILE A 910 -37.66 -44.76 43.42
N GLY A 911 -36.56 -45.50 43.33
CA GLY A 911 -35.97 -45.96 42.07
C GLY A 911 -36.85 -46.92 41.28
N ALA A 912 -36.89 -46.71 39.97
CA ALA A 912 -37.35 -47.66 38.97
C ALA A 912 -36.23 -47.87 37.92
N PRO A 913 -36.00 -49.10 37.45
CA PRO A 913 -34.84 -49.44 36.60
C PRO A 913 -34.95 -48.89 35.17
N ALA A 914 -33.78 -48.58 34.59
CA ALA A 914 -33.61 -48.10 33.22
C ALA A 914 -33.95 -49.19 32.18
N SER A 915 -34.77 -48.84 31.18
CA SER A 915 -35.02 -49.67 30.00
C SER A 915 -33.98 -49.40 28.90
N ALA A 916 -33.38 -50.48 28.40
CA ALA A 916 -32.45 -50.50 27.27
C ALA A 916 -33.09 -50.06 25.93
N PRO A 917 -32.30 -49.64 24.93
CA PRO A 917 -32.81 -49.12 23.65
C PRO A 917 -33.25 -50.25 22.71
N SER A 918 -34.41 -50.08 22.07
CA SER A 918 -34.87 -50.92 20.97
C SER A 918 -34.37 -50.41 19.60
N PRO A 919 -34.14 -51.31 18.63
CA PRO A 919 -33.44 -51.01 17.38
C PRO A 919 -34.36 -50.39 16.31
N GLN A 920 -33.71 -49.66 15.42
CA GLN A 920 -34.24 -49.10 14.17
C GLN A 920 -34.87 -50.18 13.28
N GLN A 921 -36.09 -49.92 12.82
CA GLN A 921 -36.68 -50.50 11.62
C GLN A 921 -37.19 -49.37 10.72
N ALA A 922 -36.65 -49.32 9.51
CA ALA A 922 -37.24 -48.71 8.33
C ALA A 922 -37.25 -49.81 7.24
N PRO A 923 -37.92 -49.67 6.09
CA PRO A 923 -39.06 -48.81 5.72
C PRO A 923 -40.22 -49.64 5.09
N ARG A 924 -41.34 -49.00 4.73
CA ARG A 924 -42.09 -49.30 3.49
C ARG A 924 -43.18 -48.25 3.17
N ASP A 925 -43.06 -47.71 1.96
CA ASP A 925 -44.08 -47.42 0.93
C ASP A 925 -45.42 -46.79 1.36
N ASP A 926 -45.55 -45.47 1.15
CA ASP A 926 -46.27 -44.85 0.00
C ASP A 926 -45.91 -43.36 -0.12
#